data_AF-A0A9W9YU45-F1
#
_entry.id   AF-A0A9W9YU45-F1
#
_cell.length_a   1.000
_cell.length_b   1.000
_cell.length_c   1.000
_cell.angle_alpha   90.00
_cell.angle_beta   90.00
_cell.angle_gamma   90.00
#
_symmetry.space_group_name_H-M   'P 1'
#
loop_
_entity.id
_entity.type
_entity.pdbx_description
1 polymer ?
#
loop_
_entity_poly.entity_id
_entity_poly.type
_entity_poly.pdbx_seq_one_letter_code
_entity_poly.pdbx_strand_id
1 'polypeptide(L)'
;MNEPSWRLVGEFKEIIQNADDAGASKVSFLLDSRPSFYGEVSLYAPSLDQFQGPALYAQNDALFEDGDWENLERLMRSSKKDDPLKVGRFGIGFNSVYHMTDLPSIVSGDHIAFLDPHETHFGRKETGRRFSLEHQLLDECPDQFMPYEDVLDCKISTQFYNGTLFRFPLRGAPSDLSKKKYTAEKVHKLFDALKKEASVILLFLKNIEEISLFETNERNAAADKRFDKRRKLFGNGRVVKQRDIQNTHLSLRLAVEEVDATATVPVVENRWLVYHQVDARDASLKEMSLELGLLPWVGIATPLNESKRQALSSTGGRIFCFLPLPPDADSKTGFPVHVHGYFGLTDNRRGLKWPGLDCQDDQTAEWNVLLVERVASQAYANLLLDLVDKQMKEPSDGSTKQELVYKSWPSLPEVEKHWKHMLKPMYSIVMKANVFWTPANGGRWVNLDEARLDRIKTEFPNATNEARDVVLATLTQANEAVVIVPCHVMNAIYTHTPVPTKSITPAYLRGLLKKKIKGSWKVENIPREKKLKLLEFTLEDKNLGDMKGVPLLPLADGSFIDFCPLQYSRDPNAAVFVSSTTHPRSIFHNMESKFLDDKGQSSALKYLPTAACDAKNPHIHPLQLVKLDTTIALNLLRQMIPPEWSRTDLLSSWYPGRNGHPPERWLEFVWTWIQNAFPADLSHLKTSLSSLTHVAEVAA
;
A
#
# COMPACT_ATOMS: atom_id res chain seq x y z
N MET A 1 -25.36 -15.24 -20.32
CA MET A 1 -24.22 -14.42 -19.86
C MET A 1 -24.69 -13.64 -18.64
N ASN A 2 -24.05 -13.83 -17.48
CA ASN A 2 -24.40 -13.08 -16.27
C ASN A 2 -23.96 -11.62 -16.45
N GLU A 3 -24.89 -10.68 -16.37
CA GLU A 3 -24.54 -9.26 -16.28
C GLU A 3 -23.73 -9.02 -14.99
N PRO A 4 -22.63 -8.27 -15.04
CA PRO A 4 -21.80 -8.04 -13.86
C PRO A 4 -22.59 -7.24 -12.80
N SER A 5 -22.42 -7.62 -11.52
CA SER A 5 -23.24 -7.14 -10.40
C SER A 5 -23.35 -5.61 -10.29
N TRP A 6 -22.32 -4.86 -10.70
CA TRP A 6 -22.33 -3.40 -10.67
C TRP A 6 -23.31 -2.76 -11.67
N ARG A 7 -23.66 -3.43 -12.77
CA ARG A 7 -24.67 -2.94 -13.73
C ARG A 7 -26.08 -3.03 -13.18
N LEU A 8 -26.29 -3.93 -12.22
CA LEU A 8 -27.59 -4.21 -11.63
C LEU A 8 -27.99 -3.12 -10.62
N VAL A 9 -27.05 -2.50 -9.90
CA VAL A 9 -27.35 -1.57 -8.79
C VAL A 9 -27.64 -0.13 -9.25
N GLY A 10 -27.73 0.15 -10.55
CA GLY A 10 -27.91 1.52 -11.07
C GLY A 10 -29.15 2.21 -10.49
N GLU A 11 -30.28 1.50 -10.46
CA GLU A 11 -31.57 1.98 -9.96
C GLU A 11 -31.49 2.36 -8.47
N PHE A 12 -30.80 1.56 -7.65
CA PHE A 12 -30.66 1.81 -6.21
C PHE A 12 -29.70 2.95 -5.92
N LYS A 13 -28.64 3.09 -6.72
CA LYS A 13 -27.70 4.20 -6.62
C LYS A 13 -28.42 5.54 -6.78
N GLU A 14 -29.29 5.66 -7.79
CA GLU A 14 -30.08 6.89 -7.99
C GLU A 14 -31.01 7.19 -6.79
N ILE A 15 -31.67 6.17 -6.23
CA ILE A 15 -32.53 6.35 -5.04
C ILE A 15 -31.71 6.79 -3.81
N ILE A 16 -30.54 6.17 -3.59
CA ILE A 16 -29.62 6.54 -2.51
C ILE A 16 -29.11 7.97 -2.69
N GLN A 17 -28.76 8.36 -3.92
CA GLN A 17 -28.30 9.72 -4.23
C GLN A 17 -29.40 10.75 -3.96
N ASN A 18 -30.62 10.48 -4.39
CA ASN A 18 -31.77 11.36 -4.13
C ASN A 18 -32.01 11.53 -2.62
N ALA A 19 -31.89 10.46 -1.83
CA ALA A 19 -32.00 10.52 -0.38
C ALA A 19 -30.83 11.33 0.25
N ASP A 20 -29.59 11.12 -0.20
CA ASP A 20 -28.43 11.89 0.26
C ASP A 20 -28.58 13.38 -0.05
N ASP A 21 -29.03 13.73 -1.24
CA ASP A 21 -29.28 15.12 -1.65
C ASP A 21 -30.51 15.72 -0.93
N ALA A 22 -31.47 14.89 -0.51
CA ALA A 22 -32.57 15.26 0.40
C ALA A 22 -32.10 15.58 1.82
N GLY A 23 -30.87 15.22 2.18
CA GLY A 23 -30.35 15.39 3.54
C GLY A 23 -30.75 14.25 4.48
N ALA A 24 -31.21 13.12 3.94
CA ALA A 24 -31.54 11.94 4.72
C ALA A 24 -30.28 11.37 5.40
N SER A 25 -30.45 10.83 6.61
CA SER A 25 -29.41 10.10 7.33
C SER A 25 -29.52 8.59 7.12
N LYS A 26 -30.69 8.09 6.71
CA LYS A 26 -30.94 6.66 6.52
C LYS A 26 -31.71 6.39 5.24
N VAL A 27 -31.41 5.25 4.62
CA VAL A 27 -32.20 4.69 3.52
C VAL A 27 -32.45 3.20 3.74
N SER A 28 -33.70 2.80 3.55
CA SER A 28 -34.19 1.43 3.77
C SER A 28 -34.86 0.92 2.51
N PHE A 29 -34.55 -0.29 2.08
CA PHE A 29 -35.24 -0.97 0.99
C PHE A 29 -35.97 -2.20 1.50
N LEU A 30 -37.23 -2.36 1.12
CA LEU A 30 -38.05 -3.52 1.48
C LEU A 30 -38.56 -4.20 0.22
N LEU A 31 -38.29 -5.50 0.08
CA LEU A 31 -38.97 -6.32 -0.92
C LEU A 31 -40.20 -6.96 -0.26
N ASP A 32 -41.38 -6.54 -0.71
CA ASP A 32 -42.63 -7.24 -0.42
C ASP A 32 -42.93 -8.21 -1.56
N SER A 33 -42.66 -9.49 -1.35
CA SER A 33 -42.81 -10.55 -2.34
C SER A 33 -44.15 -11.27 -2.28
N ARG A 34 -45.05 -10.87 -1.36
CA ARG A 34 -46.30 -11.59 -1.10
C ARG A 34 -47.30 -11.38 -2.25
N PRO A 35 -47.70 -12.44 -2.97
CA PRO A 35 -48.72 -12.33 -4.01
C PRO A 35 -50.10 -12.17 -3.39
N SER A 36 -50.94 -11.30 -3.97
CA SER A 36 -52.36 -11.13 -3.60
C SER A 36 -52.61 -10.89 -2.10
N PHE A 37 -51.68 -10.21 -1.42
CA PHE A 37 -51.80 -9.90 0.00
C PHE A 37 -52.74 -8.72 0.27
N TYR A 38 -52.67 -7.69 -0.58
CA TYR A 38 -53.56 -6.53 -0.52
C TYR A 38 -54.85 -6.83 -1.29
N GLY A 39 -55.98 -6.25 -0.86
CA GLY A 39 -57.25 -6.39 -1.56
C GLY A 39 -57.24 -5.69 -2.92
N GLU A 40 -58.15 -6.11 -3.80
CA GLU A 40 -58.25 -5.62 -5.18
C GLU A 40 -59.66 -5.05 -5.49
N VAL A 41 -60.51 -4.86 -4.46
CA VAL A 41 -61.93 -4.55 -4.64
C VAL A 41 -62.20 -3.06 -4.45
N SER A 42 -61.78 -2.47 -3.33
CA SER A 42 -62.04 -1.04 -3.04
C SER A 42 -60.89 -0.16 -3.53
N LEU A 43 -60.71 -0.10 -4.84
CA LEU A 43 -59.65 0.69 -5.48
C LEU A 43 -60.21 2.01 -6.03
N TYR A 44 -59.33 3.02 -6.17
CA TYR A 44 -59.70 4.30 -6.79
C TYR A 44 -60.21 4.11 -8.22
N ALA A 45 -59.60 3.18 -8.95
CA ALA A 45 -60.06 2.72 -10.27
C ALA A 45 -59.85 1.20 -10.37
N PRO A 46 -60.76 0.45 -11.02
CA PRO A 46 -60.60 -1.01 -11.17
C PRO A 46 -59.31 -1.43 -11.87
N SER A 47 -58.77 -0.60 -12.75
CA SER A 47 -57.52 -0.86 -13.49
C SER A 47 -56.24 -0.79 -12.65
N LEU A 48 -56.36 -0.45 -11.36
CA LEU A 48 -55.24 -0.38 -10.41
C LEU A 48 -54.97 -1.73 -9.71
N ASP A 49 -55.82 -2.74 -9.92
CA ASP A 49 -55.70 -4.10 -9.38
C ASP A 49 -54.32 -4.72 -9.66
N GLN A 50 -53.82 -4.55 -10.88
CA GLN A 50 -52.51 -5.05 -11.32
C GLN A 50 -51.31 -4.48 -10.54
N PHE A 51 -51.48 -3.40 -9.76
CA PHE A 51 -50.44 -2.76 -8.96
C PHE A 51 -50.51 -3.10 -7.46
N GLN A 52 -51.46 -3.95 -7.05
CA GLN A 52 -51.61 -4.42 -5.67
C GLN A 52 -50.66 -5.56 -5.29
N GLY A 53 -50.00 -6.17 -6.28
CA GLY A 53 -49.07 -7.29 -6.07
C GLY A 53 -47.70 -6.92 -5.47
N PRO A 54 -46.70 -7.82 -5.63
CA PRO A 54 -45.35 -7.64 -5.12
C PRO A 54 -44.72 -6.29 -5.49
N ALA A 55 -44.01 -5.69 -4.54
CA ALA A 55 -43.44 -4.35 -4.70
C ALA A 55 -42.06 -4.22 -4.05
N LEU A 56 -41.24 -3.34 -4.62
CA LEU A 56 -40.06 -2.81 -3.94
C LEU A 56 -40.46 -1.49 -3.27
N TYR A 57 -40.19 -1.36 -1.98
CA TYR A 57 -40.26 -0.09 -1.28
C TYR A 57 -38.86 0.48 -1.09
N ALA A 58 -38.77 1.81 -1.16
CA ALA A 58 -37.59 2.55 -0.76
C ALA A 58 -38.00 3.67 0.19
N GLN A 59 -37.37 3.75 1.34
CA GLN A 59 -37.72 4.68 2.41
C GLN A 59 -36.48 5.48 2.81
N ASN A 60 -36.67 6.76 3.11
CA ASN A 60 -35.65 7.60 3.74
C ASN A 60 -36.29 8.55 4.77
N ASP A 61 -35.47 9.07 5.67
CA ASP A 61 -35.88 9.93 6.79
C ASP A 61 -35.86 11.44 6.46
N ALA A 62 -35.74 11.81 5.18
CA ALA A 62 -35.96 13.18 4.72
C ALA A 62 -37.41 13.39 4.25
N LEU A 63 -37.88 14.62 4.39
CA LEU A 63 -39.22 15.06 3.97
C LEU A 63 -39.12 15.75 2.59
N PHE A 64 -40.13 15.56 1.74
CA PHE A 64 -40.27 16.38 0.54
C PHE A 64 -40.66 17.81 0.91
N GLU A 65 -39.89 18.78 0.43
CA GLU A 65 -40.23 20.20 0.55
C GLU A 65 -41.22 20.60 -0.56
N ASP A 66 -41.89 21.75 -0.41
CA ASP A 66 -42.84 22.26 -1.41
C ASP A 66 -42.23 22.35 -2.82
N GLY A 67 -40.95 22.74 -2.91
CA GLY A 67 -40.22 22.78 -4.17
C GLY A 67 -39.99 21.39 -4.79
N ASP A 68 -39.87 20.34 -3.97
CA ASP A 68 -39.75 18.95 -4.45
C ASP A 68 -41.08 18.48 -5.06
N TRP A 69 -42.20 18.81 -4.39
CA TRP A 69 -43.54 18.56 -4.91
C TRP A 69 -43.81 19.33 -6.20
N GLU A 70 -43.44 20.62 -6.28
CA GLU A 70 -43.57 21.41 -7.52
C GLU A 70 -42.77 20.81 -8.67
N ASN A 71 -41.54 20.35 -8.41
CA ASN A 71 -40.71 19.70 -9.42
C ASN A 71 -41.32 18.37 -9.88
N LEU A 72 -41.86 17.58 -8.95
CA LEU A 72 -42.58 16.35 -9.25
C LEU A 72 -43.85 16.62 -10.08
N GLU A 73 -44.63 17.64 -9.72
CA GLU A 73 -45.81 18.06 -10.47
C GLU A 73 -45.46 18.56 -11.87
N ARG A 74 -44.34 19.26 -12.03
CA ARG A 74 -43.84 19.66 -13.36
C ARG A 74 -43.47 18.45 -14.21
N LEU A 75 -42.85 17.44 -13.61
CA LEU A 75 -42.54 16.17 -14.28
C LEU A 75 -43.82 15.44 -14.71
N MET A 76 -44.86 15.45 -13.87
CA MET A 76 -46.18 14.95 -14.25
C MET A 76 -46.73 15.77 -15.44
N ARG A 77 -46.84 17.10 -15.32
CA ARG A 77 -47.48 17.92 -16.35
C ARG A 77 -46.70 18.04 -17.67
N SER A 78 -45.40 17.72 -17.70
CA SER A 78 -44.56 17.88 -18.89
C SER A 78 -44.71 16.72 -19.87
N SER A 79 -45.65 16.86 -20.82
CA SER A 79 -45.82 15.96 -21.98
C SER A 79 -44.91 16.29 -23.18
N LYS A 80 -43.92 17.20 -23.04
CA LYS A 80 -43.19 17.78 -24.19
C LYS A 80 -41.70 17.46 -24.22
N LYS A 81 -41.28 16.97 -25.38
CA LYS A 81 -39.94 16.53 -25.83
C LYS A 81 -38.81 17.61 -25.86
N ASP A 82 -39.00 18.83 -25.38
CA ASP A 82 -38.20 19.98 -25.88
C ASP A 82 -37.33 20.77 -24.87
N ASP A 83 -36.96 20.25 -23.69
CA ASP A 83 -35.88 20.91 -22.92
C ASP A 83 -35.05 19.93 -22.07
N PRO A 84 -33.98 19.33 -22.64
CA PRO A 84 -33.09 18.44 -21.91
C PRO A 84 -32.23 19.13 -20.83
N LEU A 85 -32.15 20.47 -20.83
CA LEU A 85 -31.19 21.25 -20.04
C LEU A 85 -31.80 21.93 -18.80
N LYS A 86 -33.13 21.92 -18.64
CA LYS A 86 -33.82 22.42 -17.44
C LYS A 86 -34.40 21.29 -16.61
N VAL A 87 -33.52 20.48 -16.06
CA VAL A 87 -33.92 19.36 -15.21
C VAL A 87 -33.25 19.51 -13.85
N GLY A 88 -34.03 19.96 -12.87
CA GLY A 88 -33.61 20.08 -11.48
C GLY A 88 -33.43 18.73 -10.79
N ARG A 89 -33.40 18.75 -9.44
CA ARG A 89 -33.10 17.69 -8.45
C ARG A 89 -33.66 16.27 -8.74
N PHE A 90 -34.67 16.11 -9.60
CA PHE A 90 -35.39 14.84 -9.82
C PHE A 90 -35.33 14.26 -11.24
N GLY A 91 -34.56 14.79 -12.18
CA GLY A 91 -34.65 14.28 -13.55
C GLY A 91 -33.38 13.70 -14.18
N ILE A 92 -33.66 12.80 -15.12
CA ILE A 92 -32.88 11.68 -15.66
C ILE A 92 -32.75 10.50 -14.69
N GLY A 93 -32.39 10.71 -13.41
CA GLY A 93 -32.14 9.62 -12.44
C GLY A 93 -33.39 8.85 -11.99
N PHE A 94 -34.47 9.57 -11.62
CA PHE A 94 -35.72 8.95 -11.16
C PHE A 94 -36.37 8.07 -12.24
N ASN A 95 -36.22 8.41 -13.53
CA ASN A 95 -36.80 7.63 -14.63
C ASN A 95 -36.28 6.18 -14.70
N SER A 96 -35.16 5.88 -14.05
CA SER A 96 -34.66 4.51 -13.94
C SER A 96 -35.64 3.56 -13.23
N VAL A 97 -36.52 4.06 -12.35
CA VAL A 97 -37.53 3.24 -11.66
C VAL A 97 -38.56 2.66 -12.63
N TYR A 98 -38.74 3.27 -13.82
CA TYR A 98 -39.59 2.70 -14.86
C TYR A 98 -39.01 1.42 -15.49
N HIS A 99 -37.78 1.03 -15.17
CA HIS A 99 -37.32 -0.33 -15.48
C HIS A 99 -38.05 -1.40 -14.66
N MET A 100 -38.51 -1.09 -13.45
CA MET A 100 -39.18 -2.05 -12.55
C MET A 100 -40.69 -1.88 -12.44
N THR A 101 -41.22 -0.65 -12.55
CA THR A 101 -42.64 -0.36 -12.33
C THR A 101 -43.23 0.54 -13.42
N ASP A 102 -44.55 0.50 -13.61
CA ASP A 102 -45.28 1.46 -14.45
C ASP A 102 -46.05 2.50 -13.62
N LEU A 103 -46.21 2.27 -12.31
CA LEU A 103 -46.99 3.13 -11.42
C LEU A 103 -46.24 3.39 -10.09
N PRO A 104 -45.12 4.15 -10.11
CA PRO A 104 -44.45 4.54 -8.88
C PRO A 104 -45.34 5.46 -8.05
N SER A 105 -45.28 5.30 -6.73
CA SER A 105 -45.98 6.17 -5.79
C SER A 105 -45.05 6.64 -4.68
N ILE A 106 -45.41 7.79 -4.08
CA ILE A 106 -44.60 8.53 -3.12
C ILE A 106 -45.50 8.99 -1.98
N VAL A 107 -45.13 8.69 -0.74
CA VAL A 107 -45.74 9.24 0.49
C VAL A 107 -44.69 10.09 1.18
N SER A 108 -45.01 11.36 1.45
CA SER A 108 -44.18 12.22 2.28
C SER A 108 -45.02 13.34 2.89
N GLY A 109 -44.81 13.61 4.18
CA GLY A 109 -45.61 14.58 4.93
C GLY A 109 -47.08 14.18 4.94
N ASP A 110 -47.93 15.11 4.56
CA ASP A 110 -49.39 15.00 4.49
C ASP A 110 -49.90 14.59 3.10
N HIS A 111 -49.03 14.14 2.20
CA HIS A 111 -49.40 13.83 0.82
C HIS A 111 -48.97 12.43 0.38
N ILE A 112 -49.79 11.83 -0.49
CA ILE A 112 -49.46 10.69 -1.32
C ILE A 112 -49.65 11.05 -2.80
N ALA A 113 -48.68 10.70 -3.65
CA ALA A 113 -48.76 10.91 -5.09
C ALA A 113 -48.53 9.60 -5.85
N PHE A 114 -49.28 9.43 -6.93
CA PHE A 114 -49.14 8.34 -7.89
C PHE A 114 -48.72 8.93 -9.23
N LEU A 115 -47.72 8.32 -9.87
CA LEU A 115 -47.22 8.75 -11.18
C LEU A 115 -47.69 7.73 -12.22
N ASP A 116 -48.52 8.18 -13.16
CA ASP A 116 -49.11 7.37 -14.22
C ASP A 116 -48.71 7.91 -15.60
N PRO A 117 -47.51 7.60 -16.10
CA PRO A 117 -47.07 8.07 -17.42
C PRO A 117 -47.92 7.55 -18.59
N HIS A 118 -48.80 6.57 -18.36
CA HIS A 118 -49.73 6.06 -19.38
C HIS A 118 -51.03 6.87 -19.47
N GLU A 119 -51.30 7.75 -18.52
CA GLU A 119 -52.51 8.61 -18.48
C GLU A 119 -53.83 7.81 -18.49
N THR A 120 -53.84 6.63 -17.86
CA THR A 120 -54.96 5.67 -17.92
C THR A 120 -55.79 5.58 -16.64
N HIS A 121 -55.23 5.96 -15.48
CA HIS A 121 -55.82 5.61 -14.18
C HIS A 121 -56.47 6.79 -13.44
N PHE A 122 -56.02 8.03 -13.64
CA PHE A 122 -56.43 9.16 -12.79
C PHE A 122 -57.27 10.24 -13.47
N GLY A 123 -57.38 10.23 -14.80
CA GLY A 123 -58.16 11.20 -15.56
C GLY A 123 -57.66 11.31 -17.01
N ARG A 124 -58.37 12.05 -17.87
CA ARG A 124 -57.90 12.28 -19.25
C ARG A 124 -56.72 13.25 -19.25
N LYS A 125 -55.57 12.80 -19.77
CA LYS A 125 -54.31 13.59 -19.85
C LYS A 125 -53.70 13.93 -18.48
N GLU A 126 -53.98 13.11 -17.48
CA GLU A 126 -53.35 13.20 -16.16
C GLU A 126 -52.26 12.13 -16.07
N THR A 127 -51.00 12.53 -16.00
CA THR A 127 -49.86 11.60 -15.91
C THR A 127 -49.59 11.15 -14.46
N GLY A 128 -50.57 11.28 -13.58
CA GLY A 128 -50.42 11.12 -12.13
C GLY A 128 -51.34 12.03 -11.33
N ARG A 129 -51.48 11.72 -10.04
CA ARG A 129 -52.39 12.41 -9.13
C ARG A 129 -51.86 12.42 -7.69
N ARG A 130 -52.03 13.56 -7.02
CA ARG A 130 -51.69 13.77 -5.61
C ARG A 130 -52.96 13.81 -4.76
N PHE A 131 -52.94 13.15 -3.62
CA PHE A 131 -54.00 13.13 -2.62
C PHE A 131 -53.42 13.60 -1.28
N SER A 132 -54.24 14.32 -0.51
CA SER A 132 -53.93 14.62 0.89
C SER A 132 -54.24 13.39 1.75
N LEU A 133 -53.41 13.14 2.76
CA LEU A 133 -53.63 12.09 3.75
C LEU A 133 -54.80 12.39 4.71
N GLU A 134 -55.38 13.60 4.64
CA GLU A 134 -56.63 13.95 5.33
C GLU A 134 -57.88 13.65 4.49
N HIS A 135 -57.71 13.20 3.24
CA HIS A 135 -58.82 13.03 2.32
C HIS A 135 -59.66 11.80 2.65
N GLN A 136 -61.00 11.94 2.60
CA GLN A 136 -61.99 10.87 2.78
C GLN A 136 -61.78 9.65 1.85
N LEU A 137 -60.99 9.78 0.78
CA LEU A 137 -60.73 8.71 -0.18
C LEU A 137 -59.94 7.55 0.43
N LEU A 138 -59.20 7.81 1.52
CA LEU A 138 -58.49 6.77 2.28
C LEU A 138 -59.48 5.78 2.91
N ASP A 139 -60.62 6.27 3.38
CA ASP A 139 -61.69 5.47 3.99
C ASP A 139 -62.59 4.82 2.93
N GLU A 140 -62.77 5.47 1.77
CA GLU A 140 -63.60 4.96 0.68
C GLU A 140 -62.90 3.86 -0.15
N CYS A 141 -61.57 3.92 -0.24
CA CYS A 141 -60.74 3.00 -1.03
C CYS A 141 -59.66 2.30 -0.18
N PRO A 142 -60.00 1.57 0.90
CA PRO A 142 -59.01 0.99 1.82
C PRO A 142 -58.00 0.07 1.14
N ASP A 143 -58.44 -0.77 0.20
CA ASP A 143 -57.55 -1.64 -0.59
C ASP A 143 -56.47 -0.85 -1.36
N GLN A 144 -56.77 0.37 -1.85
CA GLN A 144 -55.81 1.19 -2.59
C GLN A 144 -54.64 1.66 -1.72
N PHE A 145 -54.92 1.93 -0.45
CA PHE A 145 -54.03 2.63 0.47
C PHE A 145 -53.43 1.74 1.55
N MET A 146 -54.00 0.55 1.79
CA MET A 146 -53.42 -0.49 2.67
C MET A 146 -51.93 -0.79 2.40
N PRO A 147 -51.45 -0.81 1.14
CA PRO A 147 -50.03 -0.73 0.78
C PRO A 147 -49.09 0.21 1.53
N TYR A 148 -49.59 1.28 2.15
CA TYR A 148 -48.78 2.29 2.81
C TYR A 148 -49.03 2.37 4.32
N GLU A 149 -49.85 1.44 4.84
CA GLU A 149 -50.19 1.35 6.26
C GLU A 149 -49.29 0.33 6.96
N ASP A 150 -48.63 0.76 8.05
CA ASP A 150 -47.72 -0.05 8.86
C ASP A 150 -46.60 -0.75 8.05
N VAL A 151 -46.08 -0.07 7.02
CA VAL A 151 -44.96 -0.54 6.19
C VAL A 151 -43.67 0.18 6.61
N LEU A 152 -42.70 -0.60 7.11
CA LEU A 152 -41.50 -0.08 7.78
C LEU A 152 -41.90 0.81 8.97
N ASP A 153 -41.59 2.11 8.94
CA ASP A 153 -42.09 3.10 9.91
C ASP A 153 -43.20 4.02 9.35
N CYS A 154 -43.64 3.76 8.11
CA CYS A 154 -44.71 4.53 7.47
C CYS A 154 -46.08 4.04 7.92
N LYS A 155 -46.92 4.99 8.31
CA LYS A 155 -48.31 4.80 8.69
C LYS A 155 -49.10 5.98 8.16
N ILE A 156 -49.98 5.76 7.19
CA ILE A 156 -50.73 6.85 6.54
C ILE A 156 -51.94 7.28 7.36
N SER A 157 -52.46 6.41 8.22
CA SER A 157 -53.57 6.74 9.13
C SER A 157 -53.23 7.81 10.17
N THR A 158 -51.95 8.17 10.35
CA THR A 158 -51.54 9.31 11.19
C THR A 158 -51.74 10.65 10.51
N GLN A 159 -52.20 10.68 9.24
CA GLN A 159 -52.41 11.88 8.41
C GLN A 159 -51.14 12.68 8.07
N PHE A 160 -50.02 12.37 8.72
CA PHE A 160 -48.72 12.95 8.47
C PHE A 160 -47.63 11.90 8.69
N TYR A 161 -46.81 11.68 7.66
CA TYR A 161 -45.65 10.79 7.70
C TYR A 161 -44.34 11.59 7.63
N ASN A 162 -43.55 11.50 8.70
CA ASN A 162 -42.29 12.23 8.84
C ASN A 162 -41.12 11.48 8.16
N GLY A 163 -41.16 11.43 6.84
CA GLY A 163 -40.15 10.80 6.00
C GLY A 163 -40.63 10.75 4.55
N THR A 164 -39.96 9.96 3.73
CA THR A 164 -40.39 9.68 2.36
C THR A 164 -40.40 8.18 2.11
N LEU A 165 -41.53 7.66 1.64
CA LEU A 165 -41.71 6.27 1.24
C LEU A 165 -42.07 6.23 -0.24
N PHE A 166 -41.29 5.49 -1.01
CA PHE A 166 -41.60 5.11 -2.37
C PHE A 166 -42.11 3.68 -2.41
N ARG A 167 -43.17 3.41 -3.18
CA ARG A 167 -43.60 2.05 -3.54
C ARG A 167 -43.49 1.87 -5.05
N PHE A 168 -42.85 0.78 -5.45
CA PHE A 168 -42.65 0.39 -6.84
C PHE A 168 -43.27 -0.99 -7.07
N PRO A 169 -44.56 -1.07 -7.43
CA PRO A 169 -45.21 -2.33 -7.81
C PRO A 169 -44.45 -2.98 -8.97
N LEU A 170 -44.04 -4.24 -8.81
CA LEU A 170 -43.20 -4.92 -9.80
C LEU A 170 -44.00 -5.22 -11.07
N ARG A 171 -43.42 -4.91 -12.22
CA ARG A 171 -44.08 -5.12 -13.53
C ARG A 171 -44.35 -6.62 -13.79
N GLY A 172 -45.61 -7.03 -13.63
CA GLY A 172 -46.09 -8.38 -13.94
C GLY A 172 -46.39 -8.64 -15.42
N ALA A 173 -46.71 -7.59 -16.19
CA ALA A 173 -47.07 -7.66 -17.62
C ALA A 173 -46.34 -6.58 -18.45
N PRO A 174 -46.06 -6.83 -19.76
CA PRO A 174 -45.43 -5.83 -20.63
C PRO A 174 -46.26 -4.54 -20.76
N SER A 175 -45.60 -3.37 -20.71
CA SER A 175 -46.21 -2.05 -20.95
C SER A 175 -45.55 -1.35 -22.14
N ASP A 176 -45.98 -0.12 -22.46
CA ASP A 176 -45.30 0.70 -23.48
C ASP A 176 -44.00 1.34 -22.97
N LEU A 177 -43.82 1.47 -21.65
CA LEU A 177 -42.55 1.90 -21.06
C LEU A 177 -41.49 0.80 -21.15
N SER A 178 -41.88 -0.47 -20.91
CA SER A 178 -40.95 -1.58 -20.96
C SER A 178 -41.66 -2.91 -21.22
N LYS A 179 -41.11 -3.68 -22.15
CA LYS A 179 -41.57 -5.05 -22.43
C LYS A 179 -41.03 -6.08 -21.43
N LYS A 180 -40.12 -5.70 -20.53
CA LYS A 180 -39.45 -6.61 -19.58
C LYS A 180 -40.22 -6.70 -18.26
N LYS A 181 -40.64 -7.91 -17.89
CA LYS A 181 -41.18 -8.21 -16.55
C LYS A 181 -40.08 -8.10 -15.47
N TYR A 182 -40.46 -7.68 -14.28
CA TYR A 182 -39.57 -7.60 -13.12
C TYR A 182 -40.03 -8.61 -12.05
N THR A 183 -39.12 -9.43 -11.55
CA THR A 183 -39.44 -10.52 -10.60
C THR A 183 -38.72 -10.32 -9.29
N ALA A 184 -39.22 -10.94 -8.21
CA ALA A 184 -38.58 -10.91 -6.90
C ALA A 184 -37.13 -11.40 -6.96
N GLU A 185 -36.82 -12.43 -7.76
CA GLU A 185 -35.46 -12.96 -7.92
C GLU A 185 -34.50 -11.93 -8.54
N LYS A 186 -35.00 -11.03 -9.41
CA LYS A 186 -34.19 -9.92 -9.92
C LYS A 186 -33.88 -8.93 -8.81
N VAL A 187 -34.87 -8.58 -7.98
CA VAL A 187 -34.66 -7.70 -6.80
C VAL A 187 -33.68 -8.34 -5.82
N HIS A 188 -33.75 -9.65 -5.57
CA HIS A 188 -32.76 -10.35 -4.74
C HIS A 188 -31.34 -10.22 -5.29
N LYS A 189 -31.16 -10.38 -6.61
CA LYS A 189 -29.86 -10.14 -7.24
C LYS A 189 -29.40 -8.69 -7.07
N LEU A 190 -30.32 -7.72 -7.10
CA LEU A 190 -30.00 -6.33 -6.78
C LEU A 190 -29.57 -6.17 -5.32
N PHE A 191 -30.30 -6.77 -4.39
CA PHE A 191 -29.97 -6.75 -2.97
C PHE A 191 -28.58 -7.34 -2.72
N ASP A 192 -28.26 -8.49 -3.31
CA ASP A 192 -26.93 -9.10 -3.19
C ASP A 192 -25.82 -8.25 -3.79
N ALA A 193 -26.10 -7.57 -4.92
CA ALA A 193 -25.17 -6.64 -5.52
C ALA A 193 -24.97 -5.38 -4.67
N LEU A 194 -26.05 -4.81 -4.11
CA LEU A 194 -25.99 -3.68 -3.18
C LEU A 194 -25.24 -4.07 -1.91
N LYS A 195 -25.50 -5.24 -1.32
CA LYS A 195 -24.78 -5.75 -0.14
C LYS A 195 -23.27 -5.73 -0.36
N LYS A 196 -22.80 -6.15 -1.53
CA LYS A 196 -21.37 -6.15 -1.90
C LYS A 196 -20.80 -4.73 -2.05
N GLU A 197 -21.56 -3.79 -2.58
CA GLU A 197 -21.12 -2.42 -2.90
C GLU A 197 -21.35 -1.40 -1.77
N ALA A 198 -22.30 -1.65 -0.87
CA ALA A 198 -22.78 -0.68 0.12
C ALA A 198 -21.68 -0.17 1.06
N SER A 199 -20.69 -1.02 1.40
CA SER A 199 -19.57 -0.60 2.25
C SER A 199 -18.67 0.43 1.58
N VAL A 200 -18.67 0.45 0.26
CA VAL A 200 -17.88 1.36 -0.58
C VAL A 200 -18.71 2.59 -0.94
N ILE A 201 -20.03 2.43 -1.16
CA ILE A 201 -20.98 3.53 -1.40
C ILE A 201 -20.98 4.52 -0.23
N LEU A 202 -21.02 4.04 1.02
CA LEU A 202 -21.06 4.89 2.22
C LEU A 202 -19.80 5.75 2.46
N LEU A 203 -18.71 5.54 1.73
CA LEU A 203 -17.44 6.23 1.99
C LEU A 203 -17.49 7.74 1.71
N PHE A 204 -18.25 8.15 0.70
CA PHE A 204 -18.23 9.53 0.19
C PHE A 204 -19.62 10.20 0.12
N LEU A 205 -20.69 9.53 0.57
CA LEU A 205 -22.00 10.14 0.76
C LEU A 205 -21.96 11.21 1.85
N LYS A 206 -22.71 12.30 1.66
CA LYS A 206 -22.66 13.49 2.52
C LYS A 206 -23.42 13.27 3.83
N ASN A 207 -24.63 12.75 3.73
CA ASN A 207 -25.62 12.72 4.80
C ASN A 207 -25.99 11.28 5.18
N ILE A 208 -26.08 10.36 4.22
CA ILE A 208 -26.47 8.97 4.49
C ILE A 208 -25.40 8.27 5.35
N GLU A 209 -25.85 7.71 6.46
CA GLU A 209 -25.06 6.94 7.42
C GLU A 209 -25.48 5.48 7.49
N GLU A 210 -26.73 5.14 7.11
CA GLU A 210 -27.28 3.79 7.20
C GLU A 210 -27.98 3.37 5.91
N ILE A 211 -27.65 2.17 5.41
CA ILE A 211 -28.38 1.48 4.33
C ILE A 211 -28.91 0.15 4.89
N SER A 212 -30.23 -0.02 4.93
CA SER A 212 -30.89 -1.22 5.43
C SER A 212 -31.67 -1.95 4.34
N LEU A 213 -31.67 -3.29 4.39
CA LEU A 213 -32.46 -4.16 3.50
C LEU A 213 -33.40 -5.04 4.31
N PHE A 214 -34.67 -5.04 3.94
CA PHE A 214 -35.76 -5.76 4.57
C PHE A 214 -36.47 -6.65 3.55
N GLU A 215 -37.12 -7.69 4.05
CA GLU A 215 -37.93 -8.59 3.23
C GLU A 215 -39.13 -9.08 4.02
N THR A 216 -40.30 -9.17 3.38
CA THR A 216 -41.46 -9.84 3.97
C THR A 216 -41.43 -11.33 3.64
N ASN A 217 -41.76 -12.19 4.61
CA ASN A 217 -41.98 -13.62 4.36
C ASN A 217 -43.48 -13.91 4.28
N GLU A 218 -43.89 -14.92 3.51
CA GLU A 218 -45.31 -15.35 3.35
C GLU A 218 -46.03 -15.69 4.68
N ARG A 219 -45.28 -15.88 5.78
CA ARG A 219 -45.79 -16.31 7.10
C ARG A 219 -45.82 -15.23 8.17
N ASN A 220 -45.15 -14.09 7.98
CA ASN A 220 -45.03 -13.02 8.98
C ASN A 220 -45.64 -11.73 8.42
N ALA A 221 -46.49 -11.06 9.20
CA ALA A 221 -47.04 -9.75 8.84
C ALA A 221 -46.00 -8.62 8.93
N ALA A 222 -44.94 -8.80 9.73
CA ALA A 222 -43.87 -7.83 9.94
C ALA A 222 -42.68 -8.07 8.98
N ALA A 223 -42.05 -6.98 8.51
CA ALA A 223 -40.86 -7.03 7.68
C ALA A 223 -39.63 -7.52 8.48
N ASP A 224 -38.98 -8.59 8.02
CA ASP A 224 -37.78 -9.13 8.66
C ASP A 224 -36.55 -8.36 8.15
N LYS A 225 -35.77 -7.75 9.05
CA LYS A 225 -34.51 -7.08 8.70
C LYS A 225 -33.46 -8.12 8.31
N ARG A 226 -33.09 -8.16 7.02
CA ARG A 226 -32.13 -9.14 6.50
C ARG A 226 -30.70 -8.65 6.60
N PHE A 227 -30.48 -7.35 6.45
CA PHE A 227 -29.15 -6.78 6.33
C PHE A 227 -29.13 -5.30 6.71
N ASP A 228 -28.05 -4.88 7.35
CA ASP A 228 -27.85 -3.50 7.78
C ASP A 228 -26.38 -3.10 7.62
N LYS A 229 -26.12 -1.97 6.96
CA LYS A 229 -24.79 -1.37 6.88
C LYS A 229 -24.81 0.03 7.45
N ARG A 230 -23.99 0.23 8.48
CA ARG A 230 -23.87 1.51 9.19
C ARG A 230 -22.46 2.05 9.09
N ARG A 231 -22.34 3.31 8.74
CA ARG A 231 -21.11 4.07 8.87
C ARG A 231 -21.05 4.69 10.25
N LYS A 232 -20.02 4.37 11.02
CA LYS A 232 -19.63 5.10 12.21
C LYS A 232 -18.47 6.03 11.87
N LEU A 233 -18.69 7.32 12.09
CA LEU A 233 -17.63 8.33 12.05
C LEU A 233 -16.89 8.33 13.39
N PHE A 234 -15.59 8.14 13.34
CA PHE A 234 -14.71 8.27 14.50
C PHE A 234 -13.84 9.52 14.33
N GLY A 235 -14.17 10.58 15.05
CA GLY A 235 -13.42 11.85 15.06
C GLY A 235 -14.32 13.08 15.14
N ASN A 236 -13.78 14.20 15.64
CA ASN A 236 -14.48 15.47 15.71
C ASN A 236 -14.45 16.15 14.33
N GLY A 237 -15.43 15.87 13.48
CA GLY A 237 -15.54 16.51 12.17
C GLY A 237 -16.97 16.48 11.64
N ARG A 238 -17.64 17.62 11.62
CA ARG A 238 -18.90 17.78 10.85
C ARG A 238 -18.54 17.73 9.37
N VAL A 239 -19.31 16.95 8.60
CA VAL A 239 -19.27 16.94 7.13
C VAL A 239 -19.35 18.39 6.63
N VAL A 240 -18.46 18.75 5.72
CA VAL A 240 -18.34 20.10 5.15
C VAL A 240 -19.71 20.52 4.61
N LYS A 241 -20.35 21.51 5.24
CA LYS A 241 -21.59 22.09 4.72
C LYS A 241 -21.26 22.91 3.49
N GLN A 242 -22.01 22.67 2.41
CA GLN A 242 -21.79 23.10 1.03
C GLN A 242 -21.68 24.62 0.78
N ARG A 243 -21.83 25.48 1.80
CA ARG A 243 -22.12 26.90 1.59
C ARG A 243 -20.94 27.87 1.68
N ASP A 244 -19.77 27.46 2.19
CA ASP A 244 -18.61 28.34 2.24
C ASP A 244 -17.38 27.69 1.59
N ILE A 245 -16.84 28.32 0.53
CA ILE A 245 -15.52 27.97 -0.05
C ILE A 245 -14.43 28.45 0.94
N GLN A 246 -14.36 27.83 2.11
CA GLN A 246 -13.26 27.99 3.04
C GLN A 246 -12.29 26.84 2.83
N ASN A 247 -10.99 27.15 2.74
CA ASN A 247 -9.94 26.15 2.61
C ASN A 247 -9.98 25.23 3.84
N THR A 248 -10.47 24.01 3.64
CA THR A 248 -10.77 23.08 4.73
C THR A 248 -10.11 21.75 4.42
N HIS A 249 -9.37 21.22 5.39
CA HIS A 249 -8.83 19.87 5.34
C HIS A 249 -9.47 19.07 6.48
N LEU A 250 -9.91 17.85 6.17
CA LEU A 250 -10.60 17.01 7.13
C LEU A 250 -10.19 15.55 6.96
N SER A 251 -9.54 15.00 7.98
CA SER A 251 -9.20 13.59 8.07
C SER A 251 -10.25 12.86 8.89
N LEU A 252 -10.97 11.94 8.27
CA LEU A 252 -12.00 11.13 8.91
C LEU A 252 -11.57 9.67 9.00
N ARG A 253 -11.74 9.07 10.18
CA ARG A 253 -11.72 7.61 10.31
C ARG A 253 -13.17 7.15 10.18
N LEU A 254 -13.42 6.35 9.16
CA LEU A 254 -14.73 5.74 8.94
C LEU A 254 -14.62 4.26 9.25
N ALA A 255 -15.45 3.76 10.15
CA ALA A 255 -15.70 2.32 10.21
C ALA A 255 -17.06 2.07 9.59
N VAL A 256 -17.11 1.15 8.62
CA VAL A 256 -18.37 0.64 8.10
C VAL A 256 -18.61 -0.71 8.75
N GLU A 257 -19.59 -0.75 9.64
CA GLU A 257 -20.07 -1.97 10.26
C GLU A 257 -21.09 -2.62 9.35
N GLU A 258 -20.82 -3.87 9.01
CA GLU A 258 -21.72 -4.75 8.28
C GLU A 258 -22.38 -5.69 9.27
N VAL A 259 -23.69 -5.55 9.44
CA VAL A 259 -24.49 -6.42 10.30
C VAL A 259 -25.35 -7.31 9.40
N ASP A 260 -25.07 -8.61 9.44
CA ASP A 260 -25.84 -9.62 8.72
C ASP A 260 -26.50 -10.55 9.75
N ALA A 261 -27.82 -10.41 9.89
CA ALA A 261 -28.62 -11.21 10.82
C ALA A 261 -28.64 -12.70 10.47
N THR A 262 -28.20 -13.07 9.27
CA THR A 262 -28.17 -14.46 8.77
C THR A 262 -26.77 -15.08 8.79
N ALA A 263 -25.73 -14.31 9.10
CA ALA A 263 -24.34 -14.78 9.08
C ALA A 263 -23.89 -15.41 10.41
N THR A 264 -22.90 -16.30 10.34
CA THR A 264 -22.26 -16.94 11.50
C THR A 264 -21.46 -15.96 12.37
N VAL A 265 -20.92 -14.90 11.75
CA VAL A 265 -20.36 -13.73 12.44
C VAL A 265 -21.30 -12.56 12.18
N PRO A 266 -22.05 -12.09 13.19
CA PRO A 266 -23.16 -11.17 12.97
C PRO A 266 -22.71 -9.75 12.62
N VAL A 267 -21.46 -9.36 12.94
CA VAL A 267 -20.91 -8.03 12.68
C VAL A 267 -19.50 -8.12 12.11
N VAL A 268 -19.28 -7.56 10.92
CA VAL A 268 -17.96 -7.38 10.30
C VAL A 268 -17.63 -5.89 10.23
N GLU A 269 -16.62 -5.46 10.97
CA GLU A 269 -16.17 -4.07 10.97
C GLU A 269 -15.10 -3.84 9.88
N ASN A 270 -15.39 -2.92 8.96
CA ASN A 270 -14.49 -2.52 7.88
C ASN A 270 -13.98 -1.11 8.11
N ARG A 271 -12.71 -0.98 8.49
CA ARG A 271 -12.11 0.31 8.81
C ARG A 271 -11.48 0.93 7.59
N TRP A 272 -11.76 2.21 7.38
CA TRP A 272 -11.26 3.03 6.30
C TRP A 272 -10.67 4.33 6.85
N LEU A 273 -9.59 4.76 6.24
CA LEU A 273 -9.13 6.12 6.38
C LEU A 273 -9.60 6.90 5.16
N VAL A 274 -10.34 7.99 5.39
CA VAL A 274 -10.81 8.88 4.33
C VAL A 274 -10.31 10.28 4.61
N TYR A 275 -9.56 10.82 3.66
CA TYR A 275 -9.03 12.18 3.72
C TYR A 275 -9.80 13.06 2.74
N HIS A 276 -10.50 14.07 3.26
CA HIS A 276 -11.18 15.08 2.46
C HIS A 276 -10.37 16.37 2.42
N GLN A 277 -10.33 16.98 1.25
CA GLN A 277 -9.71 18.27 1.03
C GLN A 277 -10.58 19.13 0.14
N VAL A 278 -10.87 20.34 0.61
CA VAL A 278 -11.43 21.42 -0.18
C VAL A 278 -10.39 22.52 -0.27
N ASP A 279 -9.90 22.82 -1.48
CA ASP A 279 -8.81 23.77 -1.67
C ASP A 279 -9.07 24.68 -2.88
N ALA A 280 -9.25 25.97 -2.60
CA ALA A 280 -9.52 27.00 -3.60
C ALA A 280 -8.45 28.10 -3.58
N ARG A 281 -7.22 27.77 -3.16
CA ARG A 281 -6.10 28.75 -3.13
C ARG A 281 -5.60 29.13 -4.50
N ASP A 282 -5.76 28.24 -5.48
CA ASP A 282 -5.44 28.53 -6.87
C ASP A 282 -6.52 29.45 -7.47
N ALA A 283 -6.10 30.59 -8.02
CA ALA A 283 -7.02 31.60 -8.53
C ALA A 283 -7.86 31.08 -9.71
N SER A 284 -7.25 30.31 -10.62
CA SER A 284 -7.94 29.74 -11.78
C SER A 284 -8.97 28.69 -11.37
N LEU A 285 -8.62 27.83 -10.42
CA LEU A 285 -9.54 26.82 -9.88
C LEU A 285 -10.71 27.48 -9.15
N LYS A 286 -10.46 28.57 -8.42
CA LYS A 286 -11.50 29.33 -7.72
C LYS A 286 -12.46 30.03 -8.69
N GLU A 287 -11.96 30.60 -9.78
CA GLU A 287 -12.78 31.24 -10.81
C GLU A 287 -13.70 30.23 -11.49
N MET A 288 -13.15 29.11 -11.99
CA MET A 288 -13.96 28.03 -12.59
C MET A 288 -14.94 27.41 -11.60
N SER A 289 -14.58 27.29 -10.32
CA SER A 289 -15.48 26.80 -9.27
C SER A 289 -16.76 27.63 -9.18
N LEU A 290 -16.65 28.96 -9.29
CA LEU A 290 -17.78 29.88 -9.28
C LEU A 290 -18.59 29.82 -10.57
N GLU A 291 -17.93 29.72 -11.72
CA GLU A 291 -18.59 29.64 -13.04
C GLU A 291 -19.39 28.34 -13.21
N LEU A 292 -18.80 27.21 -12.84
CA LEU A 292 -19.40 25.88 -13.01
C LEU A 292 -20.30 25.48 -11.83
N GLY A 293 -20.26 26.21 -10.71
CA GLY A 293 -20.97 25.85 -9.48
C GLY A 293 -20.42 24.57 -8.82
N LEU A 294 -19.17 24.21 -9.09
CA LEU A 294 -18.52 23.00 -8.57
C LEU A 294 -17.54 23.36 -7.45
N LEU A 295 -17.61 22.65 -6.33
CA LEU A 295 -16.65 22.80 -5.23
C LEU A 295 -15.33 22.06 -5.53
N PRO A 296 -14.16 22.64 -5.24
CA PRO A 296 -12.86 22.00 -5.44
C PRO A 296 -12.58 20.99 -4.32
N TRP A 297 -13.42 19.96 -4.27
CA TRP A 297 -13.47 18.95 -3.22
C TRP A 297 -12.99 17.61 -3.75
N VAL A 298 -11.99 17.05 -3.07
CA VAL A 298 -11.51 15.69 -3.28
C VAL A 298 -11.57 14.90 -1.99
N GLY A 299 -11.94 13.63 -2.08
CA GLY A 299 -11.81 12.64 -1.01
C GLY A 299 -10.92 11.48 -1.46
N ILE A 300 -10.03 10.99 -0.62
CA ILE A 300 -9.22 9.81 -0.92
C ILE A 300 -9.35 8.80 0.21
N ALA A 301 -9.66 7.56 -0.14
CA ALA A 301 -9.92 6.50 0.83
C ALA A 301 -9.01 5.29 0.64
N THR A 302 -8.52 4.75 1.76
CA THR A 302 -7.76 3.49 1.81
C THR A 302 -8.25 2.61 2.97
N PRO A 303 -8.40 1.29 2.77
CA PRO A 303 -8.86 0.39 3.82
C PRO A 303 -7.74 0.14 4.83
N LEU A 304 -8.02 0.20 6.13
CA LEU A 304 -7.06 -0.06 7.21
C LEU A 304 -6.81 -1.55 7.42
N ASN A 305 -7.71 -2.43 6.97
CA ASN A 305 -7.55 -3.88 7.00
C ASN A 305 -6.59 -4.35 5.90
N GLU A 306 -5.63 -5.22 6.26
CA GLU A 306 -4.59 -5.69 5.34
C GLU A 306 -5.14 -6.46 4.13
N SER A 307 -6.04 -7.42 4.36
CA SER A 307 -6.63 -8.25 3.28
C SER A 307 -7.38 -7.42 2.24
N LYS A 308 -8.15 -6.43 2.70
CA LYS A 308 -8.88 -5.50 1.81
C LYS A 308 -7.95 -4.58 1.04
N ARG A 309 -6.83 -4.19 1.65
CA ARG A 309 -5.81 -3.39 0.98
C ARG A 309 -5.08 -4.18 -0.08
N GLN A 310 -4.72 -5.43 0.20
CA GLN A 310 -4.12 -6.30 -0.81
C GLN A 310 -5.06 -6.48 -2.00
N ALA A 311 -6.36 -6.69 -1.75
CA ALA A 311 -7.37 -6.73 -2.80
C ALA A 311 -7.45 -5.40 -3.59
N LEU A 312 -7.37 -4.25 -2.91
CA LEU A 312 -7.39 -2.93 -3.55
C LEU A 312 -6.14 -2.66 -4.38
N SER A 313 -4.96 -3.03 -3.90
CA SER A 313 -3.70 -2.93 -4.65
C SER A 313 -3.71 -3.81 -5.90
N SER A 314 -4.38 -4.97 -5.87
CA SER A 314 -4.49 -5.86 -7.04
C SER A 314 -5.59 -5.45 -8.03
N THR A 315 -6.71 -4.90 -7.55
CA THR A 315 -7.86 -4.55 -8.41
C THR A 315 -7.84 -3.11 -8.89
N GLY A 316 -7.07 -2.24 -8.22
CA GLY A 316 -7.01 -0.81 -8.49
C GLY A 316 -8.13 -0.03 -7.82
N GLY A 317 -7.85 1.25 -7.57
CA GLY A 317 -8.78 2.24 -7.05
C GLY A 317 -9.97 2.50 -7.96
N ARG A 318 -11.10 2.86 -7.36
CA ARG A 318 -12.33 3.28 -8.05
C ARG A 318 -12.48 4.79 -7.97
N ILE A 319 -13.17 5.33 -8.97
CA ILE A 319 -13.51 6.75 -9.07
C ILE A 319 -14.93 6.95 -8.52
N PHE A 320 -15.12 8.02 -7.76
CA PHE A 320 -16.40 8.41 -7.19
C PHE A 320 -16.71 9.86 -7.54
N CYS A 321 -17.98 10.10 -7.87
CA CYS A 321 -18.61 11.40 -7.80
C CYS A 321 -19.84 11.19 -6.89
N PHE A 322 -19.61 11.29 -5.57
CA PHE A 322 -20.42 10.74 -4.48
C PHE A 322 -20.60 9.22 -4.50
N LEU A 323 -21.14 8.68 -5.59
CA LEU A 323 -21.28 7.25 -5.83
C LEU A 323 -20.17 6.72 -6.72
N PRO A 324 -19.82 5.42 -6.61
CA PRO A 324 -18.79 4.83 -7.42
C PRO A 324 -19.24 4.72 -8.88
N LEU A 325 -18.40 5.23 -9.79
CA LEU A 325 -18.59 5.08 -11.23
C LEU A 325 -18.51 3.59 -11.63
N PRO A 326 -19.14 3.23 -12.77
CA PRO A 326 -18.94 1.93 -13.41
C PRO A 326 -17.46 1.58 -13.58
N PRO A 327 -17.01 0.35 -13.31
CA PRO A 327 -15.61 -0.07 -13.44
C PRO A 327 -15.20 -0.41 -14.88
N ASP A 328 -15.87 0.13 -15.91
CA ASP A 328 -15.46 -0.04 -17.31
C ASP A 328 -14.11 0.67 -17.61
N ALA A 329 -13.56 0.42 -18.80
CA ALA A 329 -12.15 0.67 -19.12
C ALA A 329 -11.68 2.11 -18.90
N ASP A 330 -12.58 3.10 -18.96
CA ASP A 330 -12.25 4.52 -18.81
C ASP A 330 -12.31 5.02 -17.34
N SER A 331 -12.64 4.13 -16.40
CA SER A 331 -12.91 4.46 -14.99
C SER A 331 -11.81 4.01 -14.02
N LYS A 332 -10.63 3.67 -14.53
CA LYS A 332 -9.48 3.28 -13.71
C LYS A 332 -8.55 4.45 -13.43
N THR A 333 -8.05 4.53 -12.20
CA THR A 333 -7.03 5.51 -11.83
C THR A 333 -5.62 4.93 -11.89
N GLY A 334 -5.50 3.62 -11.63
CA GLY A 334 -4.21 2.96 -11.41
C GLY A 334 -3.60 3.20 -10.02
N PHE A 335 -4.32 3.87 -9.12
CA PHE A 335 -3.86 4.05 -7.73
C PHE A 335 -4.37 2.96 -6.81
N PRO A 336 -3.62 2.60 -5.75
CA PRO A 336 -4.09 1.68 -4.71
C PRO A 336 -5.02 2.36 -3.69
N VAL A 337 -5.81 3.36 -4.11
CA VAL A 337 -6.75 4.13 -3.28
C VAL A 337 -8.01 4.48 -4.06
N HIS A 338 -9.13 4.61 -3.36
CA HIS A 338 -10.36 5.17 -3.94
C HIS A 338 -10.25 6.69 -4.02
N VAL A 339 -10.70 7.27 -5.13
CA VAL A 339 -10.65 8.71 -5.38
C VAL A 339 -12.05 9.24 -5.64
N HIS A 340 -12.47 10.15 -4.78
CA HIS A 340 -13.70 10.92 -4.89
C HIS A 340 -13.39 12.34 -5.30
N GLY A 341 -14.21 12.93 -6.16
CA GLY A 341 -14.15 14.35 -6.43
C GLY A 341 -15.43 14.84 -7.08
N TYR A 342 -15.62 16.16 -7.07
CA TYR A 342 -16.73 16.79 -7.77
C TYR A 342 -16.38 16.90 -9.26
N PHE A 343 -16.31 15.75 -9.94
CA PHE A 343 -15.82 15.65 -11.31
C PHE A 343 -16.91 15.96 -12.35
N GLY A 344 -16.48 16.54 -13.47
CA GLY A 344 -17.24 16.57 -14.72
C GLY A 344 -17.36 15.18 -15.33
N LEU A 345 -18.59 14.72 -15.54
CA LEU A 345 -18.87 13.41 -16.14
C LEU A 345 -19.17 13.52 -17.63
N THR A 346 -18.92 12.44 -18.36
CA THR A 346 -19.37 12.26 -19.75
C THR A 346 -20.90 12.28 -19.84
N ASP A 347 -21.48 12.48 -21.03
CA ASP A 347 -22.93 12.59 -21.21
C ASP A 347 -23.69 11.33 -20.75
N ASN A 348 -23.09 10.15 -20.94
CA ASN A 348 -23.63 8.88 -20.46
C ASN A 348 -23.40 8.65 -18.95
N ARG A 349 -22.72 9.57 -18.26
CA ARG A 349 -22.36 9.56 -16.82
C ARG A 349 -21.55 8.34 -16.36
N ARG A 350 -20.82 7.70 -17.27
CA ARG A 350 -20.04 6.48 -16.97
C ARG A 350 -18.56 6.73 -16.77
N GLY A 351 -18.04 7.84 -17.28
CA GLY A 351 -16.63 8.22 -17.16
C GLY A 351 -16.44 9.70 -16.87
N LEU A 352 -15.19 10.10 -16.74
CA LEU A 352 -14.79 11.50 -16.55
C LEU A 352 -14.54 12.19 -17.89
N LYS A 353 -14.88 13.48 -17.98
CA LYS A 353 -14.48 14.33 -19.11
C LYS A 353 -13.00 14.67 -19.02
N TRP A 354 -12.30 14.57 -20.15
CA TRP A 354 -10.88 14.90 -20.26
C TRP A 354 -10.63 15.70 -21.54
N PRO A 355 -9.62 16.58 -21.58
CA PRO A 355 -9.29 17.33 -22.79
C PRO A 355 -8.94 16.39 -23.95
N GLY A 356 -9.53 16.63 -25.12
CA GLY A 356 -9.40 15.77 -26.30
C GLY A 356 -9.87 16.46 -27.58
N LEU A 357 -9.78 15.75 -28.70
CA LEU A 357 -10.16 16.28 -30.03
C LEU A 357 -11.64 16.72 -30.09
N ASP A 358 -12.52 16.01 -29.39
CA ASP A 358 -13.97 16.27 -29.35
C ASP A 358 -14.40 17.21 -28.20
N CYS A 359 -13.45 17.65 -27.37
CA CYS A 359 -13.70 18.49 -26.18
C CYS A 359 -12.72 19.66 -26.11
N GLN A 360 -12.34 20.23 -27.27
CA GLN A 360 -11.56 21.46 -27.31
C GLN A 360 -12.36 22.57 -26.61
N ASP A 361 -11.75 23.22 -25.63
CA ASP A 361 -12.33 24.29 -24.81
C ASP A 361 -13.51 23.90 -23.88
N ASP A 362 -13.67 22.61 -23.52
CA ASP A 362 -14.65 22.21 -22.48
C ASP A 362 -14.10 22.56 -21.07
N GLN A 363 -14.64 23.64 -20.48
CA GLN A 363 -14.31 24.08 -19.11
C GLN A 363 -14.45 22.96 -18.07
N THR A 364 -15.35 22.00 -18.26
CA THR A 364 -15.55 20.85 -17.35
C THR A 364 -14.41 19.85 -17.43
N ALA A 365 -13.81 19.69 -18.61
CA ALA A 365 -12.64 18.85 -18.81
C ALA A 365 -11.38 19.50 -18.21
N GLU A 366 -11.23 20.81 -18.37
CA GLU A 366 -10.16 21.59 -17.73
C GLU A 366 -10.28 21.58 -16.19
N TRP A 367 -11.51 21.71 -15.68
CA TRP A 367 -11.84 21.55 -14.27
C TRP A 367 -11.29 20.23 -13.70
N ASN A 368 -11.54 19.10 -14.38
CA ASN A 368 -11.07 17.79 -13.93
C ASN A 368 -9.54 17.72 -13.85
N VAL A 369 -8.83 18.30 -14.84
CA VAL A 369 -7.36 18.33 -14.84
C VAL A 369 -6.84 19.15 -13.66
N LEU A 370 -7.37 20.36 -13.45
CA LEU A 370 -6.94 21.22 -12.35
C LEU A 370 -7.31 20.64 -10.98
N LEU A 371 -8.47 20.01 -10.84
CA LEU A 371 -8.89 19.35 -9.61
C LEU A 371 -7.92 18.20 -9.24
N VAL A 372 -7.53 17.38 -10.23
CA VAL A 372 -6.59 16.27 -10.02
C VAL A 372 -5.18 16.78 -9.71
N GLU A 373 -4.68 17.76 -10.46
CA GLU A 373 -3.33 18.27 -10.29
C GLU A 373 -3.16 19.05 -8.98
N ARG A 374 -4.12 19.90 -8.62
CA ARG A 374 -3.99 20.86 -7.50
C ARG A 374 -4.54 20.34 -6.19
N VAL A 375 -5.70 19.68 -6.20
CA VAL A 375 -6.40 19.27 -4.97
C VAL A 375 -6.16 17.80 -4.67
N ALA A 376 -6.32 16.91 -5.66
CA ALA A 376 -6.19 15.48 -5.42
C ALA A 376 -4.76 15.07 -5.06
N SER A 377 -3.76 15.70 -5.68
CA SER A 377 -2.34 15.45 -5.38
C SER A 377 -1.99 15.76 -3.93
N GLN A 378 -2.48 16.88 -3.42
CA GLN A 378 -2.29 17.30 -2.04
C GLN A 378 -3.10 16.41 -1.07
N ALA A 379 -4.33 16.05 -1.43
CA ALA A 379 -5.17 15.16 -0.64
C ALA A 379 -4.52 13.77 -0.49
N TYR A 380 -3.90 13.25 -1.55
CA TYR A 380 -3.23 11.95 -1.51
C TYR A 380 -1.94 12.02 -0.71
N ALA A 381 -1.13 13.06 -0.89
CA ALA A 381 0.04 13.27 -0.07
C ALA A 381 -0.33 13.30 1.42
N ASN A 382 -1.35 14.08 1.79
CA ASN A 382 -1.81 14.20 3.17
C ASN A 382 -2.40 12.89 3.72
N LEU A 383 -3.11 12.11 2.91
CA LEU A 383 -3.55 10.77 3.30
C LEU A 383 -2.36 9.88 3.72
N LEU A 384 -1.27 9.91 2.95
CA LEU A 384 -0.06 9.14 3.27
C LEU A 384 0.62 9.64 4.55
N LEU A 385 0.67 10.96 4.76
CA LEU A 385 1.20 11.56 5.98
C LEU A 385 0.36 11.19 7.21
N ASP A 386 -0.96 11.22 7.08
CA ASP A 386 -1.89 10.81 8.13
C ASP A 386 -1.78 9.32 8.45
N LEU A 387 -1.57 8.46 7.45
CA LEU A 387 -1.27 7.05 7.70
C LEU A 387 -0.01 6.91 8.56
N VAL A 388 1.06 7.64 8.23
CA VAL A 388 2.32 7.60 8.98
C VAL A 388 2.12 8.08 10.43
N ASP A 389 1.48 9.23 10.65
CA ASP A 389 1.22 9.76 12.00
C ASP A 389 0.35 8.80 12.83
N LYS A 390 -0.66 8.19 12.21
CA LYS A 390 -1.53 7.21 12.89
C LYS A 390 -0.77 5.94 13.25
N GLN A 391 0.11 5.44 12.38
CA GLN A 391 0.96 4.28 12.68
C GLN A 391 1.94 4.54 13.85
N MET A 392 2.36 5.80 14.07
CA MET A 392 3.17 6.13 15.25
C MET A 392 2.39 6.00 16.56
N LYS A 393 1.07 6.24 16.54
CA LYS A 393 0.23 6.30 17.76
C LYS A 393 -0.34 4.95 18.22
N GLU A 394 -0.39 3.95 17.34
CA GLU A 394 -0.98 2.63 17.65
C GLU A 394 0.09 1.64 18.19
N PRO A 395 -0.19 0.87 19.25
CA PRO A 395 0.75 -0.14 19.75
C PRO A 395 0.71 -1.40 18.87
N SER A 396 1.68 -1.56 17.97
CA SER A 396 1.89 -2.79 17.17
C SER A 396 3.35 -2.89 16.70
N ASP A 397 3.76 -4.07 16.22
CA ASP A 397 5.11 -4.31 15.70
C ASP A 397 5.40 -3.43 14.47
N GLY A 398 6.55 -2.75 14.46
CA GLY A 398 6.91 -1.76 13.44
C GLY A 398 7.02 -2.33 12.02
N SER A 399 7.27 -3.64 11.89
CA SER A 399 7.40 -4.33 10.60
C SER A 399 6.09 -4.32 9.79
N THR A 400 4.95 -4.59 10.42
CA THR A 400 3.62 -4.58 9.79
C THR A 400 3.15 -3.15 9.47
N LYS A 401 3.60 -2.16 10.26
CA LYS A 401 3.19 -0.75 10.10
C LYS A 401 3.72 -0.11 8.83
N GLN A 402 4.99 -0.36 8.49
CA GLN A 402 5.60 0.24 7.30
C GLN A 402 5.02 -0.33 6.00
N GLU A 403 4.71 -1.63 5.99
CA GLU A 403 4.16 -2.31 4.83
C GLU A 403 2.79 -1.74 4.45
N LEU A 404 1.99 -1.42 5.47
CA LEU A 404 0.71 -0.72 5.33
C LEU A 404 0.87 0.58 4.54
N VAL A 405 1.79 1.46 4.96
CA VAL A 405 2.03 2.76 4.30
C VAL A 405 2.54 2.55 2.87
N TYR A 406 3.58 1.73 2.67
CA TYR A 406 4.19 1.56 1.35
C TYR A 406 3.26 0.88 0.34
N LYS A 407 2.39 -0.05 0.74
CA LYS A 407 1.35 -0.62 -0.14
C LYS A 407 0.32 0.42 -0.62
N SER A 408 0.22 1.55 0.07
CA SER A 408 -0.67 2.66 -0.31
C SER A 408 -0.02 3.65 -1.28
N TRP A 409 1.28 3.50 -1.58
CA TRP A 409 1.97 4.34 -2.57
C TRP A 409 1.64 3.89 -4.00
N PRO A 410 1.47 4.82 -4.95
CA PRO A 410 1.26 4.50 -6.36
C PRO A 410 2.39 3.66 -6.97
N SER A 411 2.03 2.65 -7.74
CA SER A 411 2.91 1.96 -8.68
C SER A 411 2.95 2.76 -9.99
N LEU A 412 4.04 3.50 -10.26
CA LEU A 412 4.11 4.42 -11.41
C LEU A 412 3.68 3.82 -12.77
N PRO A 413 4.02 2.56 -13.10
CA PRO A 413 3.62 1.96 -14.38
C PRO A 413 2.11 1.68 -14.49
N GLU A 414 1.42 1.53 -13.36
CA GLU A 414 -0.02 1.20 -13.31
C GLU A 414 -0.90 2.44 -13.41
N VAL A 415 -0.35 3.63 -13.19
CA VAL A 415 -1.10 4.90 -13.18
C VAL A 415 -1.54 5.30 -14.58
N GLU A 416 -2.84 5.51 -14.74
CA GLU A 416 -3.47 5.86 -16.01
C GLU A 416 -3.10 7.28 -16.48
N LYS A 417 -3.11 7.50 -17.80
CA LYS A 417 -2.58 8.71 -18.46
C LYS A 417 -3.05 10.03 -17.82
N HIS A 418 -4.37 10.22 -17.67
CA HIS A 418 -4.95 11.45 -17.14
C HIS A 418 -4.66 11.66 -15.65
N TRP A 419 -4.34 10.59 -14.93
CA TRP A 419 -4.04 10.62 -13.51
C TRP A 419 -2.57 10.89 -13.20
N LYS A 420 -1.67 10.76 -14.19
CA LYS A 420 -0.23 11.05 -14.03
C LYS A 420 0.07 12.49 -13.60
N HIS A 421 -0.81 13.44 -13.93
CA HIS A 421 -0.70 14.84 -13.50
C HIS A 421 -0.66 14.98 -11.97
N MET A 422 -1.26 14.03 -11.24
CA MET A 422 -1.25 14.03 -9.78
C MET A 422 0.12 13.67 -9.17
N LEU A 423 0.93 12.87 -9.86
CA LEU A 423 2.12 12.23 -9.30
C LEU A 423 3.21 13.24 -8.89
N LYS A 424 3.55 14.17 -9.77
CA LYS A 424 4.65 15.12 -9.52
C LYS A 424 4.34 16.06 -8.34
N PRO A 425 3.17 16.73 -8.27
CA PRO A 425 2.84 17.56 -7.11
C PRO A 425 2.73 16.73 -5.83
N MET A 426 2.11 15.54 -5.87
CA MET A 426 1.99 14.66 -4.70
C MET A 426 3.36 14.28 -4.13
N TYR A 427 4.27 13.76 -4.98
CA TYR A 427 5.59 13.37 -4.52
C TYR A 427 6.47 14.54 -4.10
N SER A 428 6.23 15.75 -4.62
CA SER A 428 6.95 16.95 -4.14
C SER A 428 6.71 17.27 -2.66
N ILE A 429 5.57 16.82 -2.12
CA ILE A 429 5.20 16.92 -0.71
C ILE A 429 5.75 15.71 0.05
N VAL A 430 5.43 14.50 -0.42
CA VAL A 430 5.79 13.23 0.24
C VAL A 430 7.31 13.09 0.42
N MET A 431 8.11 13.43 -0.59
CA MET A 431 9.57 13.26 -0.54
C MET A 431 10.28 14.19 0.46
N LYS A 432 9.62 15.27 0.90
CA LYS A 432 10.14 16.20 1.91
C LYS A 432 9.73 15.84 3.34
N ALA A 433 8.79 14.90 3.48
CA ALA A 433 8.23 14.53 4.76
C ALA A 433 8.93 13.30 5.38
N ASN A 434 8.65 13.06 6.66
CA ASN A 434 9.14 11.90 7.38
C ASN A 434 8.28 10.67 7.04
N VAL A 435 8.54 10.05 5.90
CA VAL A 435 7.74 8.94 5.34
C VAL A 435 8.54 7.68 5.04
N PHE A 436 9.81 7.63 5.47
CA PHE A 436 10.67 6.46 5.32
C PHE A 436 10.94 5.82 6.67
N TRP A 437 10.49 4.59 6.86
CA TRP A 437 10.68 3.85 8.11
C TRP A 437 12.13 3.37 8.25
N THR A 438 12.67 3.57 9.45
CA THR A 438 13.95 2.99 9.86
C THR A 438 13.82 2.34 11.24
N PRO A 439 14.44 1.16 11.47
CA PRO A 439 14.48 0.53 12.80
C PRO A 439 15.37 1.29 13.80
N ALA A 440 16.12 2.31 13.37
CA ALA A 440 16.97 3.10 14.26
C ALA A 440 16.17 3.79 15.37
N ASN A 441 16.78 3.92 16.55
CA ASN A 441 16.26 4.56 17.76
C ASN A 441 14.93 3.96 18.25
N GLY A 442 14.75 2.65 18.13
CA GLY A 442 13.51 1.99 18.53
C GLY A 442 12.39 2.07 17.48
N GLY A 443 12.72 2.45 16.25
CA GLY A 443 11.78 2.55 15.14
C GLY A 443 11.21 3.96 15.00
N ARG A 444 11.49 4.60 13.86
CA ARG A 444 10.96 5.94 13.54
C ARG A 444 10.84 6.16 12.04
N TRP A 445 10.04 7.16 11.67
CA TRP A 445 9.97 7.65 10.30
C TRP A 445 10.92 8.84 10.10
N VAL A 446 11.67 8.83 9.01
CA VAL A 446 12.65 9.86 8.64
C VAL A 446 12.39 10.36 7.22
N ASN A 447 12.97 11.51 6.87
CA ASN A 447 12.99 12.02 5.50
C ASN A 447 14.18 11.45 4.70
N LEU A 448 14.26 11.77 3.40
CA LEU A 448 15.34 11.31 2.53
C LEU A 448 16.74 11.86 2.89
N ASP A 449 16.82 13.00 3.57
CA ASP A 449 18.10 13.61 3.95
C ASP A 449 18.79 12.82 5.07
N GLU A 450 18.00 12.24 5.97
CA GLU A 450 18.48 11.36 7.05
C GLU A 450 18.61 9.89 6.62
N ALA A 451 17.78 9.45 5.67
CA ALA A 451 17.71 8.06 5.23
C ALA A 451 19.01 7.56 4.58
N ARG A 452 19.36 6.30 4.86
CA ARG A 452 20.36 5.52 4.11
C ARG A 452 19.65 4.38 3.40
N LEU A 453 19.40 4.57 2.11
CA LEU A 453 18.63 3.63 1.30
C LEU A 453 19.43 2.35 1.02
N ASP A 454 18.77 1.21 1.18
CA ASP A 454 19.29 -0.07 0.71
C ASP A 454 19.24 -0.14 -0.82
N ARG A 455 20.42 0.08 -1.42
CA ARG A 455 20.68 -0.04 -2.85
C ARG A 455 21.81 -1.01 -3.15
N ILE A 456 22.14 -1.90 -2.19
CA ILE A 456 23.30 -2.77 -2.28
C ILE A 456 23.25 -3.62 -3.55
N LYS A 457 22.12 -4.27 -3.83
CA LYS A 457 21.97 -5.14 -5.01
C LYS A 457 21.93 -4.38 -6.33
N THR A 458 21.50 -3.12 -6.32
CA THR A 458 21.40 -2.29 -7.54
C THR A 458 22.72 -1.59 -7.87
N GLU A 459 23.45 -1.09 -6.85
CA GLU A 459 24.73 -0.40 -7.01
C GLU A 459 25.92 -1.37 -7.04
N PHE A 460 25.80 -2.52 -6.36
CA PHE A 460 26.86 -3.54 -6.26
C PHE A 460 26.30 -4.95 -6.59
N PRO A 461 26.12 -5.27 -7.88
CA PRO A 461 25.44 -6.50 -8.30
C PRO A 461 26.10 -7.80 -7.82
N ASN A 462 27.43 -7.84 -7.64
CA ASN A 462 28.14 -9.03 -7.18
C ASN A 462 28.01 -9.27 -5.66
N ALA A 463 27.47 -8.30 -4.90
CA ALA A 463 27.22 -8.49 -3.48
C ALA A 463 26.19 -9.62 -3.27
N THR A 464 26.52 -10.57 -2.40
CA THR A 464 25.66 -11.70 -2.05
C THR A 464 24.47 -11.25 -1.19
N ASN A 465 23.38 -12.02 -1.18
CA ASN A 465 22.23 -11.70 -0.34
C ASN A 465 22.59 -11.81 1.14
N GLU A 466 23.41 -12.81 1.50
CA GLU A 466 23.94 -13.01 2.84
C GLU A 466 24.81 -11.82 3.27
N ALA A 467 25.66 -11.30 2.38
CA ALA A 467 26.44 -10.09 2.68
C ALA A 467 25.54 -8.88 2.89
N ARG A 468 24.54 -8.65 2.02
CA ARG A 468 23.55 -7.58 2.19
C ARG A 468 22.86 -7.68 3.55
N ASP A 469 22.34 -8.84 3.93
CA ASP A 469 21.58 -9.00 5.17
C ASP A 469 22.45 -8.77 6.41
N VAL A 470 23.71 -9.23 6.37
CA VAL A 470 24.69 -8.98 7.45
C VAL A 470 25.05 -7.49 7.55
N VAL A 471 25.20 -6.79 6.42
CA VAL A 471 25.47 -5.34 6.39
C VAL A 471 24.30 -4.57 6.97
N LEU A 472 23.06 -4.86 6.54
CA LEU A 472 21.84 -4.23 7.05
C LEU A 472 21.67 -4.47 8.55
N ALA A 473 21.88 -5.69 9.02
CA ALA A 473 21.82 -6.03 10.44
C ALA A 473 22.89 -5.27 11.25
N THR A 474 24.11 -5.17 10.74
CA THR A 474 25.23 -4.47 11.40
C THR A 474 24.95 -2.97 11.53
N LEU A 475 24.50 -2.33 10.44
CA LEU A 475 24.13 -0.92 10.44
C LEU A 475 22.94 -0.64 11.38
N THR A 476 21.96 -1.54 11.39
CA THR A 476 20.80 -1.44 12.30
C THR A 476 21.22 -1.53 13.77
N GLN A 477 22.10 -2.47 14.13
CA GLN A 477 22.63 -2.58 15.50
C GLN A 477 23.48 -1.37 15.90
N ALA A 478 24.20 -0.77 14.94
CA ALA A 478 24.93 0.47 15.11
C ALA A 478 24.03 1.73 15.09
N ASN A 479 22.71 1.52 15.09
CA ASN A 479 21.70 2.57 15.14
C ASN A 479 21.82 3.59 14.00
N GLU A 480 22.19 3.10 12.81
CA GLU A 480 22.19 3.87 11.56
C GLU A 480 20.77 3.91 10.97
N ALA A 481 20.39 5.04 10.36
CA ALA A 481 19.07 5.25 9.76
C ALA A 481 18.91 4.49 8.42
N VAL A 482 19.02 3.17 8.48
CA VAL A 482 18.82 2.25 7.35
C VAL A 482 17.36 2.25 6.95
N VAL A 483 17.09 2.43 5.66
CA VAL A 483 15.74 2.44 5.10
C VAL A 483 15.67 1.38 4.01
N ILE A 484 14.71 0.46 4.16
CA ILE A 484 14.39 -0.59 3.20
C ILE A 484 12.98 -0.30 2.70
N VAL A 485 12.82 -0.21 1.38
CA VAL A 485 11.53 0.06 0.74
C VAL A 485 11.24 -0.95 -0.37
N PRO A 486 9.95 -1.23 -0.66
CA PRO A 486 9.56 -2.02 -1.82
C PRO A 486 10.01 -1.41 -3.15
N CYS A 487 10.04 -2.21 -4.22
CA CYS A 487 10.53 -1.79 -5.53
C CYS A 487 9.76 -0.61 -6.14
N HIS A 488 8.42 -0.56 -5.98
CA HIS A 488 7.61 0.54 -6.53
C HIS A 488 7.88 1.87 -5.81
N VAL A 489 8.12 1.84 -4.49
CA VAL A 489 8.54 3.01 -3.71
C VAL A 489 9.93 3.46 -4.14
N MET A 490 10.87 2.53 -4.32
CA MET A 490 12.22 2.87 -4.81
C MET A 490 12.17 3.52 -6.21
N ASN A 491 11.30 3.04 -7.10
CA ASN A 491 11.08 3.63 -8.42
C ASN A 491 10.51 5.06 -8.33
N ALA A 492 9.58 5.29 -7.38
CA ALA A 492 9.09 6.64 -7.10
C ALA A 492 10.20 7.58 -6.61
N ILE A 493 11.10 7.10 -5.75
CA ILE A 493 12.27 7.88 -5.30
C ILE A 493 13.14 8.26 -6.50
N TYR A 494 13.50 7.30 -7.36
CA TYR A 494 14.33 7.57 -8.55
C TYR A 494 13.68 8.57 -9.51
N THR A 495 12.37 8.48 -9.70
CA THR A 495 11.64 9.31 -10.68
C THR A 495 11.41 10.74 -10.16
N HIS A 496 11.11 10.90 -8.87
CA HIS A 496 10.62 12.16 -8.31
C HIS A 496 11.58 12.86 -7.36
N THR A 497 12.81 12.33 -7.19
CA THR A 497 13.85 12.99 -6.38
C THR A 497 15.00 13.43 -7.29
N PRO A 498 15.15 14.73 -7.58
CA PRO A 498 16.20 15.23 -8.47
C PRO A 498 17.60 15.27 -7.82
N VAL A 499 17.67 15.14 -6.49
CA VAL A 499 18.92 15.23 -5.72
C VAL A 499 19.47 13.83 -5.44
N PRO A 500 20.81 13.63 -5.48
CA PRO A 500 21.42 12.36 -5.09
C PRO A 500 21.04 11.99 -3.65
N THR A 501 20.35 10.86 -3.50
CA THR A 501 20.01 10.33 -2.19
C THR A 501 21.15 9.51 -1.61
N LYS A 502 21.22 9.47 -0.28
CA LYS A 502 22.22 8.72 0.47
C LYS A 502 21.92 7.22 0.38
N SER A 503 22.88 6.42 -0.11
CA SER A 503 22.81 4.95 -0.14
C SER A 503 23.80 4.31 0.82
N ILE A 504 23.64 2.99 1.01
CA ILE A 504 24.60 2.16 1.74
C ILE A 504 25.73 1.75 0.80
N THR A 505 26.95 2.19 1.09
CA THR A 505 28.14 1.93 0.27
C THR A 505 29.25 1.23 1.08
N PRO A 506 30.20 0.54 0.40
CA PRO A 506 31.38 -0.01 1.04
C PRO A 506 32.16 1.04 1.85
N ALA A 507 32.34 2.25 1.30
CA ALA A 507 32.99 3.37 1.98
C ALA A 507 32.29 3.76 3.29
N TYR A 508 30.95 3.82 3.29
CA TYR A 508 30.19 4.11 4.50
C TYR A 508 30.39 3.04 5.57
N LEU A 509 30.30 1.76 5.18
CA LEU A 509 30.50 0.64 6.08
C LEU A 509 31.91 0.63 6.66
N ARG A 510 32.95 0.87 5.84
CA ARG A 510 34.34 1.01 6.31
C ARG A 510 34.45 2.14 7.34
N GLY A 511 33.83 3.29 7.07
CA GLY A 511 33.78 4.41 8.01
C GLY A 511 33.17 4.05 9.37
N LEU A 512 32.11 3.22 9.39
CA LEU A 512 31.53 2.70 10.63
C LEU A 512 32.48 1.73 11.33
N LEU A 513 33.04 0.76 10.60
CA LEU A 513 33.92 -0.28 11.16
C LEU A 513 35.19 0.31 11.79
N LYS A 514 35.76 1.38 11.19
CA LYS A 514 36.90 2.12 11.72
C LYS A 514 36.63 2.75 13.09
N LYS A 515 35.37 3.03 13.44
CA LYS A 515 35.01 3.54 14.77
C LYS A 515 35.14 2.48 15.85
N LYS A 516 35.13 1.19 15.50
CA LYS A 516 35.18 -0.01 16.36
C LYS A 516 34.00 -0.18 17.33
N ILE A 517 33.50 0.93 17.88
CA ILE A 517 32.39 1.02 18.84
C ILE A 517 31.48 2.18 18.43
N LYS A 518 30.16 1.95 18.48
CA LYS A 518 29.15 3.01 18.33
C LYS A 518 27.91 2.66 19.16
N GLY A 519 27.69 3.41 20.24
CA GLY A 519 26.63 3.08 21.20
C GLY A 519 26.88 1.71 21.83
N SER A 520 25.89 0.82 21.79
CA SER A 520 26.01 -0.57 22.26
C SER A 520 26.69 -1.51 21.25
N TRP A 521 26.83 -1.08 19.99
CA TRP A 521 27.44 -1.90 18.95
C TRP A 521 28.97 -1.88 19.03
N LYS A 522 29.57 -3.07 18.95
CA LYS A 522 31.03 -3.29 18.97
C LYS A 522 31.42 -4.32 17.91
N VAL A 523 32.48 -4.04 17.15
CA VAL A 523 32.96 -4.96 16.11
C VAL A 523 33.48 -6.29 16.68
N GLU A 524 34.04 -6.26 17.89
CA GLU A 524 34.58 -7.45 18.57
C GLU A 524 33.51 -8.52 18.81
N ASN A 525 32.27 -8.11 19.07
CA ASN A 525 31.14 -9.00 19.34
C ASN A 525 30.58 -9.68 18.07
N ILE A 526 31.05 -9.29 16.88
CA ILE A 526 30.56 -9.85 15.62
C ILE A 526 31.21 -11.22 15.39
N PRO A 527 30.44 -12.30 15.19
CA PRO A 527 30.97 -13.62 14.87
C PRO A 527 31.80 -13.65 13.59
N ARG A 528 32.74 -14.60 13.50
CA ARG A 528 33.65 -14.76 12.35
C ARG A 528 32.92 -14.79 11.00
N GLU A 529 31.87 -15.59 10.87
CA GLU A 529 31.13 -15.74 9.61
C GLU A 529 30.54 -14.41 9.12
N LYS A 530 29.99 -13.61 10.05
CA LYS A 530 29.46 -12.28 9.75
C LYS A 530 30.59 -11.30 9.41
N LYS A 531 31.74 -11.35 10.10
CA LYS A 531 32.92 -10.54 9.76
C LYS A 531 33.42 -10.80 8.35
N LEU A 532 33.44 -12.05 7.89
CA LEU A 532 33.80 -12.39 6.51
C LEU A 532 32.80 -11.81 5.50
N LYS A 533 31.50 -11.85 5.79
CA LYS A 533 30.47 -11.23 4.93
C LYS A 533 30.54 -9.71 4.89
N LEU A 534 30.87 -9.07 6.01
CA LEU A 534 31.17 -7.64 6.02
C LEU A 534 32.41 -7.33 5.18
N LEU A 535 33.46 -8.16 5.31
CA LEU A 535 34.69 -8.00 4.53
C LEU A 535 34.42 -8.10 3.01
N GLU A 536 33.63 -9.09 2.58
CA GLU A 536 33.20 -9.24 1.18
C GLU A 536 32.60 -7.94 0.64
N PHE A 537 31.64 -7.35 1.36
CA PHE A 537 31.02 -6.11 0.92
C PHE A 537 31.97 -4.90 1.00
N THR A 538 32.83 -4.80 2.02
CA THR A 538 33.80 -3.69 2.12
C THR A 538 34.84 -3.68 1.00
N LEU A 539 35.08 -4.80 0.32
CA LEU A 539 36.05 -4.92 -0.75
C LEU A 539 35.42 -4.88 -2.15
N GLU A 540 34.09 -4.77 -2.25
CA GLU A 540 33.36 -4.81 -3.52
C GLU A 540 33.74 -3.65 -4.46
N ASP A 541 34.04 -2.47 -3.91
CA ASP A 541 34.52 -1.31 -4.68
C ASP A 541 36.03 -1.34 -4.98
N LYS A 542 36.74 -2.39 -4.52
CA LYS A 542 38.19 -2.60 -4.67
C LYS A 542 39.07 -1.45 -4.15
N ASN A 543 38.54 -0.58 -3.29
CA ASN A 543 39.29 0.53 -2.73
C ASN A 543 40.14 0.11 -1.53
N LEU A 544 41.29 -0.49 -1.83
CA LEU A 544 42.23 -1.00 -0.82
C LEU A 544 42.81 0.10 0.07
N GLY A 545 43.00 1.31 -0.45
CA GLY A 545 43.56 2.43 0.34
C GLY A 545 42.64 2.86 1.49
N ASP A 546 41.33 2.80 1.28
CA ASP A 546 40.33 3.12 2.29
C ASP A 546 40.11 1.96 3.30
N MET A 547 40.76 0.80 3.13
CA MET A 547 40.72 -0.27 4.13
C MET A 547 41.52 0.06 5.39
N LYS A 548 42.45 1.03 5.34
CA LYS A 548 43.27 1.41 6.51
C LYS A 548 42.41 1.67 7.76
N GLY A 549 42.71 0.94 8.84
CA GLY A 549 42.02 1.01 10.13
C GLY A 549 40.74 0.17 10.23
N VAL A 550 40.37 -0.59 9.19
CA VAL A 550 39.22 -1.50 9.25
C VAL A 550 39.64 -2.79 9.99
N PRO A 551 38.96 -3.19 11.09
CA PRO A 551 39.32 -4.34 11.93
C PRO A 551 38.78 -5.68 11.38
N LEU A 552 39.00 -5.96 10.09
CA LEU A 552 38.43 -7.14 9.42
C LEU A 552 39.45 -7.99 8.65
N LEU A 553 40.76 -7.80 8.83
CA LEU A 553 41.76 -8.68 8.19
C LEU A 553 41.81 -10.02 8.94
N PRO A 554 41.41 -11.15 8.32
CA PRO A 554 41.35 -12.45 8.99
C PRO A 554 42.71 -13.14 9.00
N LEU A 555 43.11 -13.67 10.15
CA LEU A 555 44.35 -14.44 10.31
C LEU A 555 44.06 -15.95 10.44
N ALA A 556 45.04 -16.78 10.13
CA ALA A 556 44.88 -18.24 10.13
C ALA A 556 44.66 -18.84 11.53
N ASP A 557 44.95 -18.08 12.59
CA ASP A 557 44.63 -18.42 13.99
C ASP A 557 43.14 -18.17 14.35
N GLY A 558 42.37 -17.58 13.42
CA GLY A 558 40.97 -17.24 13.57
C GLY A 558 40.72 -15.83 14.14
N SER A 559 41.77 -15.09 14.50
CA SER A 559 41.67 -13.71 14.95
C SER A 559 41.51 -12.73 13.79
N PHE A 560 41.14 -11.50 14.11
CA PHE A 560 40.98 -10.41 13.14
C PHE A 560 41.79 -9.21 13.60
N ILE A 561 42.53 -8.59 12.68
CA ILE A 561 43.33 -7.38 12.94
C ILE A 561 42.93 -6.23 12.03
N ASP A 562 43.45 -5.05 12.35
CA ASP A 562 43.28 -3.86 11.52
C ASP A 562 44.09 -3.99 10.22
N PHE A 563 43.51 -3.55 9.11
CA PHE A 563 44.26 -3.29 7.89
C PHE A 563 45.15 -2.06 8.07
N CYS A 564 46.45 -2.18 7.82
CA CYS A 564 47.38 -1.07 7.78
C CYS A 564 48.18 -1.07 6.46
N PRO A 565 48.64 0.11 6.00
CA PRO A 565 49.60 0.19 4.92
C PRO A 565 50.95 -0.36 5.38
N LEU A 566 51.70 -0.93 4.44
CA LEU A 566 52.99 -1.55 4.74
C LEU A 566 54.05 -1.08 3.76
N GLN A 567 55.21 -0.74 4.32
CA GLN A 567 56.47 -0.69 3.59
C GLN A 567 57.39 -1.73 4.20
N TYR A 568 57.49 -2.90 3.55
CA TYR A 568 58.14 -4.08 4.13
C TYR A 568 59.58 -3.81 4.57
N SER A 569 60.34 -3.01 3.81
CA SER A 569 61.72 -2.64 4.13
C SER A 569 61.87 -1.85 5.42
N ARG A 570 60.82 -1.18 5.91
CA ARG A 570 60.84 -0.39 7.15
C ARG A 570 60.26 -1.15 8.35
N ASP A 571 59.21 -1.92 8.14
CA ASP A 571 58.56 -2.69 9.21
C ASP A 571 58.16 -4.10 8.74
N PRO A 572 59.12 -5.04 8.67
CA PRO A 572 58.83 -6.42 8.28
C PRO A 572 57.87 -7.14 9.25
N ASN A 573 57.81 -6.71 10.51
CA ASN A 573 57.05 -7.41 11.55
C ASN A 573 55.54 -7.19 11.42
N ALA A 574 55.11 -6.09 10.80
CA ALA A 574 53.69 -5.82 10.51
C ALA A 574 53.13 -6.64 9.34
N ALA A 575 53.98 -7.38 8.60
CA ALA A 575 53.56 -8.18 7.46
C ALA A 575 52.66 -9.36 7.85
N VAL A 576 51.65 -9.60 7.02
CA VAL A 576 50.80 -10.78 7.02
C VAL A 576 51.06 -11.53 5.72
N PHE A 577 51.46 -12.78 5.83
CA PHE A 577 51.93 -13.58 4.70
C PHE A 577 50.79 -14.33 4.02
N VAL A 578 50.82 -14.36 2.70
CA VAL A 578 49.91 -15.15 1.87
C VAL A 578 50.60 -16.44 1.49
N SER A 579 49.99 -17.58 1.86
CA SER A 579 50.50 -18.89 1.51
C SER A 579 50.44 -19.14 0.00
N SER A 580 51.37 -19.95 -0.51
CA SER A 580 51.39 -20.38 -1.90
C SER A 580 51.54 -21.90 -1.98
N THR A 581 51.32 -22.46 -3.17
CA THR A 581 51.62 -23.88 -3.43
C THR A 581 53.11 -24.19 -3.29
N THR A 582 53.98 -23.21 -3.57
CA THR A 582 55.43 -23.31 -3.43
C THR A 582 55.92 -23.16 -1.99
N HIS A 583 55.20 -22.39 -1.16
CA HIS A 583 55.53 -22.12 0.24
C HIS A 583 54.25 -22.30 1.08
N PRO A 584 53.84 -23.55 1.36
CA PRO A 584 52.56 -23.81 2.03
C PRO A 584 52.60 -23.38 3.48
N ARG A 585 51.47 -22.95 4.05
CA ARG A 585 51.40 -22.55 5.47
C ARG A 585 51.80 -23.67 6.44
N SER A 586 51.62 -24.93 6.04
CA SER A 586 51.91 -26.11 6.88
C SER A 586 53.36 -26.23 7.34
N ILE A 587 54.31 -25.54 6.69
CA ILE A 587 55.72 -25.53 7.12
C ILE A 587 56.02 -24.54 8.26
N PHE A 588 55.09 -23.64 8.60
CA PHE A 588 55.28 -22.59 9.63
C PHE A 588 54.41 -22.86 10.87
N HIS A 589 54.94 -23.63 11.83
CA HIS A 589 54.27 -23.98 13.09
C HIS A 589 54.19 -22.80 14.08
N ASN A 590 53.08 -22.66 14.82
CA ASN A 590 52.85 -21.57 15.80
C ASN A 590 52.96 -20.15 15.21
N MET A 591 52.82 -20.02 13.90
CA MET A 591 52.86 -18.74 13.18
C MET A 591 51.51 -18.35 12.60
N GLU A 592 50.41 -19.00 13.00
CA GLU A 592 49.08 -18.81 12.42
C GLU A 592 48.61 -17.35 12.48
N SER A 593 49.05 -16.58 13.47
CA SER A 593 48.77 -15.13 13.61
C SER A 593 49.52 -14.24 12.59
N LYS A 594 50.45 -14.79 11.82
CA LYS A 594 51.21 -14.10 10.76
C LYS A 594 50.73 -14.45 9.36
N PHE A 595 49.80 -15.39 9.19
CA PHE A 595 49.30 -15.81 7.89
C PHE A 595 47.87 -15.34 7.67
N LEU A 596 47.57 -14.96 6.43
CA LEU A 596 46.21 -14.71 5.99
C LEU A 596 45.39 -16.01 6.11
N ASP A 597 44.16 -15.89 6.59
CA ASP A 597 43.25 -17.03 6.71
C ASP A 597 42.95 -17.66 5.34
N ASP A 598 43.17 -18.97 5.24
CA ASP A 598 42.92 -19.79 4.04
C ASP A 598 41.67 -20.67 4.17
N LYS A 599 40.96 -20.60 5.31
CA LYS A 599 39.82 -21.48 5.61
C LYS A 599 38.48 -20.81 5.31
N GLY A 600 37.80 -21.31 4.28
CA GLY A 600 36.40 -20.99 4.00
C GLY A 600 36.14 -20.47 2.60
N GLN A 601 34.87 -20.44 2.21
CA GLN A 601 34.45 -20.00 0.88
C GLN A 601 33.98 -18.54 0.94
N SER A 602 34.93 -17.60 0.89
CA SER A 602 34.65 -16.17 0.81
C SER A 602 35.32 -15.55 -0.41
N SER A 603 34.60 -14.69 -1.14
CA SER A 603 35.17 -13.95 -2.28
C SER A 603 36.29 -13.01 -1.84
N ALA A 604 36.19 -12.43 -0.63
CA ALA A 604 37.25 -11.64 -0.03
C ALA A 604 38.54 -12.45 0.16
N LEU A 605 38.45 -13.67 0.66
CA LEU A 605 39.61 -14.56 0.86
C LEU A 605 40.24 -15.02 -0.45
N LYS A 606 39.48 -15.02 -1.56
CA LYS A 606 40.03 -15.24 -2.91
C LYS A 606 40.71 -13.98 -3.48
N TYR A 607 40.19 -12.80 -3.14
CA TYR A 607 40.67 -11.52 -3.66
C TYR A 607 41.93 -11.01 -2.94
N LEU A 608 41.97 -11.07 -1.60
CA LEU A 608 43.09 -10.55 -0.81
C LEU A 608 44.48 -11.10 -1.22
N PRO A 609 44.65 -12.40 -1.52
CA PRO A 609 45.91 -12.94 -2.07
C PRO A 609 46.41 -12.23 -3.33
N THR A 610 45.49 -11.80 -4.20
CA THR A 610 45.83 -11.10 -5.44
C THR A 610 46.34 -9.68 -5.21
N ALA A 611 46.01 -9.10 -4.05
CA ALA A 611 46.41 -7.75 -3.64
C ALA A 611 47.74 -7.72 -2.85
N ALA A 612 48.31 -8.88 -2.54
CA ALA A 612 49.57 -8.97 -1.80
C ALA A 612 50.76 -8.44 -2.61
N CYS A 613 51.68 -7.74 -1.95
CA CYS A 613 52.88 -7.20 -2.59
C CYS A 613 54.06 -8.16 -2.52
N ASP A 614 55.00 -7.97 -3.45
CA ASP A 614 56.31 -8.60 -3.35
C ASP A 614 57.17 -7.83 -2.34
N ALA A 615 57.86 -8.52 -1.43
CA ALA A 615 58.66 -7.88 -0.38
C ALA A 615 59.81 -7.00 -0.91
N LYS A 616 60.22 -7.22 -2.16
CA LYS A 616 61.25 -6.44 -2.86
C LYS A 616 60.72 -5.09 -3.38
N ASN A 617 59.41 -4.87 -3.31
CA ASN A 617 58.81 -3.62 -3.78
C ASN A 617 59.12 -2.47 -2.80
N PRO A 618 59.76 -1.38 -3.27
CA PRO A 618 60.13 -0.27 -2.41
C PRO A 618 58.96 0.65 -2.03
N HIS A 619 57.81 0.51 -2.70
CA HIS A 619 56.65 1.37 -2.50
C HIS A 619 55.83 1.01 -1.26
N ILE A 620 55.10 1.99 -0.73
CA ILE A 620 54.12 1.77 0.34
C ILE A 620 52.91 1.09 -0.29
N HIS A 621 52.58 -0.10 0.20
CA HIS A 621 51.40 -0.83 -0.21
C HIS A 621 50.21 -0.49 0.70
N PRO A 622 48.98 -0.47 0.16
CA PRO A 622 47.79 -0.11 0.93
C PRO A 622 47.44 -1.13 2.02
N LEU A 623 47.88 -2.38 1.88
CA LEU A 623 47.63 -3.48 2.80
C LEU A 623 48.96 -4.07 3.27
N GLN A 624 48.97 -4.67 4.45
CA GLN A 624 50.12 -5.41 5.00
C GLN A 624 50.29 -6.84 4.48
N LEU A 625 49.75 -7.14 3.30
CA LEU A 625 49.78 -8.48 2.71
C LEU A 625 51.04 -8.68 1.85
N VAL A 626 51.83 -9.71 2.16
CA VAL A 626 53.11 -10.00 1.49
C VAL A 626 53.11 -11.42 0.91
N LYS A 627 53.56 -11.55 -0.34
CA LYS A 627 53.79 -12.86 -0.97
C LYS A 627 55.07 -13.50 -0.44
N LEU A 628 55.01 -14.81 -0.19
CA LEU A 628 56.18 -15.57 0.23
C LEU A 628 57.12 -15.81 -0.95
N ASP A 629 58.38 -15.38 -0.78
CA ASP A 629 59.49 -15.87 -1.55
C ASP A 629 60.40 -16.78 -0.69
N THR A 630 61.35 -17.43 -1.34
CA THR A 630 62.26 -18.38 -0.68
C THR A 630 63.08 -17.71 0.43
N THR A 631 63.45 -16.43 0.29
CA THR A 631 64.24 -15.70 1.28
C THR A 631 63.41 -15.41 2.54
N ILE A 632 62.17 -14.96 2.37
CA ILE A 632 61.23 -14.70 3.47
C ILE A 632 60.88 -16.02 4.18
N ALA A 633 60.60 -17.08 3.41
CA ALA A 633 60.27 -18.39 3.97
C ALA A 633 61.39 -18.93 4.85
N LEU A 634 62.66 -18.84 4.42
CA LEU A 634 63.81 -19.23 5.25
C LEU A 634 63.93 -18.38 6.53
N ASN A 635 63.70 -17.07 6.43
CA ASN A 635 63.74 -16.19 7.60
C ASN A 635 62.63 -16.50 8.61
N LEU A 636 61.40 -16.77 8.15
CA LEU A 636 60.29 -17.18 9.02
C LEU A 636 60.55 -18.54 9.65
N LEU A 637 61.08 -19.51 8.90
CA LEU A 637 61.49 -20.81 9.46
C LEU A 637 62.52 -20.66 10.58
N ARG A 638 63.51 -19.76 10.43
CA ARG A 638 64.47 -19.47 11.51
C ARG A 638 63.80 -18.92 12.77
N GLN A 639 62.83 -18.00 12.61
CA GLN A 639 62.11 -17.39 13.72
C GLN A 639 61.17 -18.38 14.43
N MET A 640 60.73 -19.41 13.71
CA MET A 640 59.83 -20.45 14.21
C MET A 640 60.53 -21.48 15.11
N ILE A 641 61.81 -21.74 14.86
CA ILE A 641 62.57 -22.77 15.55
C ILE A 641 62.78 -22.37 17.03
N PRO A 642 62.59 -23.30 17.99
CA PRO A 642 62.88 -23.03 19.40
C PRO A 642 64.28 -22.45 19.61
N PRO A 643 64.46 -21.45 20.48
CA PRO A 643 65.77 -20.83 20.74
C PRO A 643 66.84 -21.86 21.16
N GLU A 644 66.41 -22.92 21.82
CA GLU A 644 67.25 -24.04 22.27
C GLU A 644 67.95 -24.73 21.09
N TRP A 645 67.27 -24.87 19.95
CA TRP A 645 67.82 -25.53 18.76
C TRP A 645 68.81 -24.63 18.01
N SER A 646 68.73 -23.32 18.20
CA SER A 646 69.65 -22.36 17.56
C SER A 646 71.05 -22.32 18.20
N ARG A 647 71.24 -22.97 19.36
CA ARG A 647 72.53 -23.06 20.05
C ARG A 647 73.29 -24.28 19.53
N THR A 648 74.45 -24.06 18.94
CA THR A 648 75.26 -25.05 18.20
C THR A 648 75.88 -26.16 19.06
N ASP A 649 75.78 -26.08 20.39
CA ASP A 649 76.69 -26.83 21.26
C ASP A 649 76.00 -27.91 22.12
N LEU A 650 74.67 -28.11 21.99
CA LEU A 650 73.91 -29.10 22.76
C LEU A 650 72.95 -29.92 21.87
N LEU A 651 73.01 -31.25 21.98
CA LEU A 651 72.01 -32.20 21.48
C LEU A 651 70.63 -31.80 22.01
N SER A 652 69.89 -31.06 21.18
CA SER A 652 68.59 -30.53 21.56
C SER A 652 67.55 -31.63 21.46
N SER A 653 66.92 -32.00 22.58
CA SER A 653 65.87 -33.01 22.60
C SER A 653 64.60 -32.45 21.94
N TRP A 654 64.08 -33.12 20.91
CA TRP A 654 62.80 -32.78 20.29
C TRP A 654 61.67 -33.52 21.00
N TYR A 655 60.68 -32.78 21.49
CA TYR A 655 59.47 -33.32 22.09
C TYR A 655 58.26 -33.00 21.20
N PRO A 656 57.92 -33.85 20.21
CA PRO A 656 56.90 -33.54 19.20
C PRO A 656 55.57 -33.07 19.81
N GLY A 657 55.11 -31.89 19.41
CA GLY A 657 53.82 -31.32 19.83
C GLY A 657 53.74 -30.88 21.30
N ARG A 658 54.85 -30.84 22.05
CA ARG A 658 54.91 -30.37 23.45
C ARG A 658 55.80 -29.13 23.56
N ASN A 659 55.53 -28.27 24.54
CA ASN A 659 56.34 -27.08 24.86
C ASN A 659 56.62 -26.17 23.65
N GLY A 660 55.67 -26.08 22.70
CA GLY A 660 55.83 -25.26 21.48
C GLY A 660 56.69 -25.89 20.38
N HIS A 661 57.17 -27.13 20.56
CA HIS A 661 57.89 -27.85 19.52
C HIS A 661 56.93 -28.34 18.42
N PRO A 662 57.36 -28.32 17.15
CA PRO A 662 56.54 -28.78 16.04
C PRO A 662 56.19 -30.28 16.16
N PRO A 663 55.02 -30.71 15.64
CA PRO A 663 54.58 -32.11 15.66
C PRO A 663 55.39 -32.96 14.66
N GLU A 664 55.31 -34.29 14.76
CA GLU A 664 56.10 -35.18 13.91
C GLU A 664 55.86 -34.99 12.40
N ARG A 665 54.59 -34.85 12.02
CA ARG A 665 54.17 -34.56 10.63
C ARG A 665 54.74 -33.26 10.05
N TRP A 666 55.18 -32.33 10.89
CA TRP A 666 55.78 -31.08 10.40
C TRP A 666 57.13 -31.33 9.70
N LEU A 667 57.93 -32.30 10.18
CA LEU A 667 59.20 -32.66 9.53
C LEU A 667 58.97 -33.15 8.09
N GLU A 668 57.94 -33.97 7.88
CA GLU A 668 57.56 -34.45 6.54
C GLU A 668 57.23 -33.28 5.61
N PHE A 669 56.44 -32.31 6.08
CA PHE A 669 56.07 -31.12 5.29
C PHE A 669 57.28 -30.26 4.96
N VAL A 670 58.17 -30.03 5.93
CA VAL A 670 59.40 -29.25 5.71
C VAL A 670 60.34 -29.96 4.75
N TRP A 671 60.52 -31.27 4.89
CA TRP A 671 61.39 -32.03 3.99
C TRP A 671 60.87 -32.04 2.55
N THR A 672 59.57 -32.29 2.39
CA THR A 672 58.91 -32.20 1.08
C THR A 672 59.07 -30.80 0.47
N TRP A 673 58.96 -29.76 1.29
CA TRP A 673 59.17 -28.38 0.85
C TRP A 673 60.63 -28.13 0.45
N ILE A 674 61.61 -28.57 1.23
CA ILE A 674 63.05 -28.42 0.91
C ILE A 674 63.37 -29.10 -0.42
N GLN A 675 62.89 -30.32 -0.64
CA GLN A 675 63.10 -31.05 -1.90
C GLN A 675 62.55 -30.29 -3.11
N ASN A 676 61.38 -29.67 -2.96
CA ASN A 676 60.72 -28.94 -4.05
C ASN A 676 61.31 -27.54 -4.27
N ALA A 677 61.68 -26.83 -3.20
CA ALA A 677 62.19 -25.46 -3.27
C ALA A 677 63.70 -25.39 -3.61
N PHE A 678 64.47 -26.43 -3.27
CA PHE A 678 65.92 -26.51 -3.47
C PHE A 678 66.34 -27.82 -4.15
N PRO A 679 65.88 -28.11 -5.38
CA PRO A 679 66.11 -29.41 -6.03
C PRO A 679 67.58 -29.66 -6.42
N ALA A 680 68.41 -28.62 -6.52
CA ALA A 680 69.78 -28.72 -7.05
C ALA A 680 70.87 -28.10 -6.15
N ASP A 681 70.52 -27.27 -5.17
CA ASP A 681 71.50 -26.60 -4.31
C ASP A 681 70.96 -26.30 -2.91
N LEU A 682 71.58 -26.90 -1.89
CA LEU A 682 71.27 -26.72 -0.47
C LEU A 682 72.20 -25.71 0.22
N SER A 683 73.13 -25.07 -0.51
CA SER A 683 74.11 -24.13 0.03
C SER A 683 73.46 -22.97 0.80
N HIS A 684 72.35 -22.44 0.27
CA HIS A 684 71.52 -21.41 0.89
C HIS A 684 70.80 -21.88 2.18
N LEU A 685 70.56 -23.18 2.32
CA LEU A 685 69.95 -23.78 3.50
C LEU A 685 70.99 -24.03 4.59
N LYS A 686 72.19 -24.51 4.21
CA LYS A 686 73.33 -24.76 5.13
C LYS A 686 73.82 -23.51 5.84
N THR A 687 73.84 -22.36 5.15
CA THR A 687 74.17 -21.06 5.75
C THR A 687 73.04 -20.51 6.63
N SER A 688 71.83 -21.07 6.53
CA SER A 688 70.62 -20.49 7.10
C SER A 688 69.96 -21.27 8.22
N LEU A 689 70.11 -22.59 8.24
CA LEU A 689 69.37 -23.48 9.14
C LEU A 689 70.30 -24.64 9.59
N SER A 690 71.55 -24.33 9.97
CA SER A 690 72.56 -25.31 10.42
C SER A 690 72.08 -26.17 11.60
N SER A 691 71.16 -25.64 12.41
CA SER A 691 70.49 -26.33 13.52
C SER A 691 69.49 -27.40 13.07
N LEU A 692 68.76 -27.19 11.96
CA LEU A 692 67.83 -28.18 11.42
C LEU A 692 68.55 -29.38 10.80
N THR A 693 69.73 -29.15 10.22
CA THR A 693 70.59 -30.23 9.73
C THR A 693 71.10 -31.13 10.86
N HIS A 694 71.29 -30.62 12.08
CA HIS A 694 71.65 -31.45 13.24
C HIS A 694 70.47 -32.21 13.85
N VAL A 695 69.26 -31.64 13.86
CA VAL A 695 68.05 -32.39 14.23
C VAL A 695 67.82 -33.56 13.26
N ALA A 696 68.19 -33.41 11.99
CA ALA A 696 68.12 -34.46 10.97
C ALA A 696 69.13 -35.60 11.16
N GLU A 697 70.29 -35.37 11.80
CA GLU A 697 71.24 -36.44 12.15
C GLU A 697 70.80 -37.26 13.38
N VAL A 698 69.86 -36.74 14.17
CA VAL A 698 69.35 -37.40 15.39
C VAL A 698 68.01 -38.12 15.14
N ALA A 699 67.27 -37.73 14.10
CA ALA A 699 65.98 -38.33 13.73
C ALA A 699 66.07 -39.46 12.68
N ALA A 700 67.23 -39.62 12.02
CA ALA A 700 67.58 -40.77 11.19
C ALA A 700 68.26 -41.85 12.05
#